data_AF-A0A2A5EF01-F1
#
_entry.id   AF-A0A2A5EF01-F1
#
_cell.length_a   1.000
_cell.length_b   1.000
_cell.length_c   1.000
_cell.angle_alpha   90.00
_cell.angle_beta   90.00
_cell.angle_gamma   90.00
#
_symmetry.space_group_name_H-M   'P 1'
#
loop_
_entity.id
_entity.type
_entity.pdbx_description
1 polymer ?
#
loop_
_entity_poly.entity_id
_entity_poly.type
_entity_poly.pdbx_seq_one_letter_code
_entity_poly.pdbx_strand_id
1 'polypeptide(L)'
;MASKVFIKRVASTKTIAFLGVFLLLVLLIAYSSCGSSSETDFSYSNHADNVAYVGMETCASCHGDKHSTFIHTGMGLSFDKATRMKSSALFGTQHIVYDSILNMYYKPFWESDKLFIKEYRLQGEDTIHQQNVEINYVVGSGQHTNSHLFNRNGYIYQAPITFYVQDQKWDLAPGFENGNNSRFDRILNSECISCHNSMPKLVDNSDFKFETIGKGIDCERCHGPGALHVKERLAGIGVDVTKEIDPTIVNPRKLSWERQIDLCQRCHLQGLNVLKKGKKFTDFKPGMVLSDIFEIYLPEYEGENNTFDMANHSQRFQMSQCFIQGNKEALDFTCISCHNPHISVTITGIEVYNSACKNCHQEKKCTEETSVLLAAKNNCVECHMPSSGSEDIPHVSVHDHFIRVPKPQKEVQERQRLVGLYAVNNASPEVRYEILAHLEYWEKFDKNPFYLNKAKKLLEGTNFNELWLKYFYLKEEYDKAISLDLDEKGLSPWEQFMLGESYARQKQMSQAFYYLEKSYNTDPTNRMIASQLLTYYIQVSELEKAQMLLNALLLEFPLDGKILNAAAQLNIMKGDLAKGKDYMRKAFQASPDNVQVWITHFNYFLRTKSKKEVLFWGSKILKVKPDFLNRKQFNQILDDMM
;
A
#
# COMPACT_ATOMS: atom_id res chain seq x y z
N MET A 1 -57.69 -20.57 -68.51
CA MET A 1 -58.79 -19.63 -68.20
C MET A 1 -59.31 -19.93 -66.82
N ALA A 2 -59.27 -18.94 -65.90
CA ALA A 2 -59.95 -18.83 -64.59
C ALA A 2 -59.04 -17.96 -63.69
N SER A 3 -59.08 -16.62 -63.83
CA SER A 3 -59.97 -15.68 -63.13
C SER A 3 -59.30 -15.05 -61.90
N LYS A 4 -58.87 -13.79 -62.08
CA LYS A 4 -58.49 -12.83 -61.03
C LYS A 4 -59.76 -12.36 -60.30
N VAL A 5 -59.72 -12.26 -58.96
CA VAL A 5 -60.46 -11.23 -58.21
C VAL A 5 -59.62 -10.75 -57.02
N PHE A 6 -59.39 -9.45 -56.98
CA PHE A 6 -58.83 -8.64 -55.91
C PHE A 6 -59.88 -8.45 -54.78
N ILE A 7 -59.48 -8.53 -53.51
CA ILE A 7 -60.15 -7.79 -52.42
C ILE A 7 -59.08 -7.13 -51.54
N LYS A 8 -59.04 -5.79 -51.60
CA LYS A 8 -58.40 -4.90 -50.63
C LYS A 8 -59.10 -5.03 -49.27
N ARG A 9 -58.36 -5.29 -48.19
CA ARG A 9 -58.78 -4.90 -46.83
C ARG A 9 -57.89 -3.74 -46.37
N VAL A 10 -58.50 -2.56 -46.36
CA VAL A 10 -57.99 -1.37 -45.67
C VAL A 10 -58.15 -1.65 -44.17
N ALA A 11 -57.05 -1.95 -43.49
CA ALA A 11 -57.02 -1.86 -42.04
C ALA A 11 -57.15 -0.37 -41.66
N SER A 12 -58.18 -0.02 -40.92
CA SER A 12 -58.39 1.37 -40.50
C SER A 12 -57.20 1.82 -39.64
N THR A 13 -56.76 3.06 -39.85
CA THR A 13 -55.65 3.69 -39.12
C THR A 13 -55.80 3.65 -37.60
N LYS A 14 -57.04 3.54 -37.08
CA LYS A 14 -57.31 3.35 -35.64
C LYS A 14 -56.90 1.96 -35.12
N THR A 15 -56.97 0.92 -35.95
CA THR A 15 -56.62 -0.46 -35.55
C THR A 15 -55.11 -0.66 -35.52
N ILE A 16 -54.38 -0.03 -36.44
CA ILE A 16 -52.91 -0.03 -36.48
C ILE A 16 -52.34 0.80 -35.32
N ALA A 17 -52.97 1.92 -34.98
CA ALA A 17 -52.58 2.72 -33.81
C ALA A 17 -52.81 1.97 -32.49
N PHE A 18 -53.91 1.23 -32.34
CA PHE A 18 -54.17 0.43 -31.13
C PHE A 18 -53.19 -0.75 -30.99
N LEU A 19 -52.87 -1.43 -32.09
CA LEU A 19 -51.86 -2.50 -32.10
C LEU A 19 -50.46 -1.95 -31.81
N GLY A 20 -50.11 -0.77 -32.32
CA GLY A 20 -48.83 -0.10 -32.04
C GLY A 20 -48.69 0.32 -30.58
N VAL A 21 -49.74 0.89 -29.98
CA VAL A 21 -49.75 1.29 -28.55
C VAL A 21 -49.72 0.07 -27.65
N PHE A 22 -50.43 -1.01 -27.99
CA PHE A 22 -50.40 -2.26 -27.23
C PHE A 22 -49.03 -2.94 -27.31
N LEU A 23 -48.38 -2.95 -28.47
CA LEU A 23 -47.01 -3.47 -28.63
C LEU A 23 -46.00 -2.63 -27.84
N LEU A 24 -46.15 -1.29 -27.82
CA LEU A 24 -45.30 -0.40 -27.03
C LEU A 24 -45.50 -0.59 -25.52
N LEU A 25 -46.73 -0.81 -25.07
CA LEU A 25 -47.02 -1.11 -23.66
C LEU A 25 -46.47 -2.47 -23.25
N VAL A 26 -46.58 -3.50 -24.11
CA VAL A 26 -45.99 -4.82 -23.85
C VAL A 26 -44.46 -4.75 -23.86
N LEU A 27 -43.85 -3.95 -24.76
CA LEU A 27 -42.41 -3.70 -24.76
C LEU A 27 -41.95 -2.88 -23.55
N LEU A 28 -42.74 -1.91 -23.07
CA LEU A 28 -42.46 -1.15 -21.84
C LEU A 28 -42.61 -2.00 -20.57
N ILE A 29 -43.59 -2.90 -20.53
CA ILE A 29 -43.76 -3.86 -19.42
C ILE A 29 -42.66 -4.93 -19.46
N ALA A 30 -42.24 -5.37 -20.66
CA ALA A 30 -41.09 -6.27 -20.82
C ALA A 30 -39.76 -5.58 -20.48
N TYR A 31 -39.59 -4.29 -20.79
CA TYR A 31 -38.41 -3.51 -20.35
C TYR A 31 -38.42 -3.27 -18.83
N SER A 32 -39.60 -3.06 -18.23
CA SER A 32 -39.74 -2.90 -16.78
C SER A 32 -39.58 -4.23 -16.03
N SER A 33 -39.85 -5.36 -16.68
CA SER A 33 -39.63 -6.72 -16.15
C SER A 33 -38.25 -7.29 -16.51
N CYS A 34 -37.47 -6.56 -17.30
CA CYS A 34 -36.03 -6.76 -17.51
C CYS A 34 -35.25 -5.66 -16.75
N GLY A 35 -35.79 -5.20 -15.62
CA GLY A 35 -34.95 -4.74 -14.53
C GLY A 35 -34.37 -5.99 -13.89
N SER A 36 -33.04 -6.02 -13.73
CA SER A 36 -32.33 -6.96 -12.87
C SER A 36 -33.21 -7.34 -11.69
N SER A 37 -33.52 -8.63 -11.54
CA SER A 37 -34.03 -9.14 -10.28
C SER A 37 -33.08 -8.62 -9.20
N SER A 38 -33.53 -7.62 -8.44
CA SER A 38 -32.91 -7.30 -7.17
C SER A 38 -33.18 -8.54 -6.32
N GLU A 39 -32.24 -9.50 -6.36
CA GLU A 39 -32.04 -10.37 -5.22
C GLU A 39 -32.02 -9.43 -4.02
N THR A 40 -32.94 -9.66 -3.08
CA THR A 40 -32.87 -8.99 -1.79
C THR A 40 -31.45 -9.22 -1.26
N ASP A 41 -30.61 -8.18 -1.28
CA ASP A 41 -29.19 -8.28 -0.93
C ASP A 41 -29.08 -8.96 0.43
N PHE A 42 -28.63 -10.22 0.40
CA PHE A 42 -28.35 -10.97 1.62
C PHE A 42 -27.25 -10.21 2.37
N SER A 43 -27.60 -9.65 3.53
CA SER A 43 -26.66 -8.89 4.36
C SER A 43 -26.22 -9.75 5.54
N TYR A 44 -24.90 -9.85 5.73
CA TYR A 44 -24.35 -10.53 6.89
C TYR A 44 -24.53 -9.65 8.14
N SER A 45 -25.18 -10.21 9.16
CA SER A 45 -25.37 -9.56 10.46
C SER A 45 -24.03 -9.25 11.17
N ASN A 46 -22.96 -9.98 10.86
CA ASN A 46 -21.63 -9.69 11.40
C ASN A 46 -20.95 -8.47 10.77
N HIS A 47 -21.54 -7.86 9.75
CA HIS A 47 -21.06 -6.59 9.20
C HIS A 47 -21.47 -5.38 10.04
N ALA A 48 -22.32 -5.54 11.06
CA ALA A 48 -22.66 -4.44 11.96
C ALA A 48 -21.41 -3.93 12.72
N ASP A 49 -21.30 -2.61 12.88
CA ASP A 49 -20.10 -1.97 13.45
C ASP A 49 -19.86 -2.28 14.94
N ASN A 50 -20.87 -2.79 15.64
CA ASN A 50 -20.76 -3.21 17.03
C ASN A 50 -20.29 -4.66 17.20
N VAL A 51 -20.09 -5.41 16.10
CA VAL A 51 -19.62 -6.80 16.17
C VAL A 51 -18.09 -6.80 16.22
N ALA A 52 -17.56 -7.27 17.34
CA ALA A 52 -16.12 -7.28 17.59
C ALA A 52 -15.39 -8.45 16.93
N TYR A 53 -14.10 -8.25 16.67
CA TYR A 53 -13.13 -9.30 16.36
C TYR A 53 -12.74 -10.02 17.66
N VAL A 54 -12.71 -11.36 17.64
CA VAL A 54 -12.45 -12.22 18.81
C VAL A 54 -11.13 -12.98 18.75
N GLY A 55 -10.43 -12.91 17.61
CA GLY A 55 -9.16 -13.59 17.35
C GLY A 55 -9.30 -15.09 17.13
N MET A 56 -8.33 -15.66 16.39
CA MET A 56 -8.36 -17.07 15.99
C MET A 56 -8.35 -18.08 17.14
N GLU A 57 -7.81 -17.73 18.31
CA GLU A 57 -7.77 -18.62 19.48
C GLU A 57 -9.18 -18.96 19.96
N THR A 58 -10.13 -18.01 19.85
CA THR A 58 -11.55 -18.25 20.14
C THR A 58 -12.12 -19.29 19.17
N CYS A 59 -11.79 -19.16 17.88
CA CYS A 59 -12.23 -20.08 16.83
C CYS A 59 -11.67 -21.50 17.04
N ALA A 60 -10.44 -21.63 17.54
CA ALA A 60 -9.76 -22.90 17.76
C ALA A 60 -10.49 -23.82 18.75
N SER A 61 -11.28 -23.26 19.67
CA SER A 61 -12.08 -24.04 20.65
C SER A 61 -13.13 -24.94 19.99
N CYS A 62 -13.66 -24.54 18.83
CA CYS A 62 -14.66 -25.29 18.07
C CYS A 62 -14.12 -25.83 16.73
N HIS A 63 -13.12 -25.16 16.15
CA HIS A 63 -12.53 -25.47 14.84
C HIS A 63 -11.04 -25.82 14.95
N GLY A 64 -10.70 -26.68 15.92
CA GLY A 64 -9.31 -27.07 16.18
C GLY A 64 -8.61 -27.74 15.00
N ASP A 65 -9.35 -28.48 14.17
CA ASP A 65 -8.83 -29.12 12.96
C ASP A 65 -8.34 -28.08 11.94
N LYS A 66 -9.11 -27.01 11.70
CA LYS A 66 -8.74 -25.92 10.78
C LYS A 66 -7.64 -25.06 11.35
N HIS A 67 -7.72 -24.72 12.63
CA HIS A 67 -6.70 -23.92 13.30
C HIS A 67 -5.33 -24.59 13.24
N SER A 68 -5.27 -25.89 13.57
CA SER A 68 -4.00 -26.64 13.64
C SER A 68 -3.21 -26.68 12.34
N THR A 69 -3.87 -26.59 11.19
CA THR A 69 -3.21 -26.54 9.88
C THR A 69 -3.00 -25.11 9.40
N PHE A 70 -3.94 -24.19 9.68
CA PHE A 70 -3.90 -22.82 9.19
C PHE A 70 -2.69 -22.03 9.72
N ILE A 71 -2.33 -22.21 10.99
CA ILE A 71 -1.20 -21.50 11.62
C ILE A 71 0.16 -21.80 10.97
N HIS A 72 0.23 -22.84 10.13
CA HIS A 72 1.42 -23.23 9.37
C HIS A 72 1.39 -22.78 7.90
N THR A 73 0.32 -22.09 7.49
CA THR A 73 0.22 -21.48 6.16
C THR A 73 1.09 -20.23 6.06
N GLY A 74 1.37 -19.78 4.83
CA GLY A 74 2.04 -18.50 4.62
C GLY A 74 1.26 -17.30 5.21
N MET A 75 -0.07 -17.41 5.28
CA MET A 75 -0.95 -16.43 5.90
C MET A 75 -0.83 -16.43 7.43
N GLY A 76 -0.95 -17.59 8.08
CA GLY A 76 -0.81 -17.71 9.54
C GLY A 76 0.59 -17.31 10.03
N LEU A 77 1.61 -17.51 9.17
CA LEU A 77 3.00 -17.11 9.43
C LEU A 77 3.35 -15.74 8.84
N SER A 78 2.42 -14.95 8.32
CA SER A 78 2.75 -13.70 7.61
C SER A 78 3.42 -12.65 8.48
N PHE A 79 3.24 -12.71 9.81
CA PHE A 79 3.75 -11.72 10.74
C PHE A 79 3.88 -12.28 12.16
N ASP A 80 5.00 -11.99 12.84
CA ASP A 80 5.12 -12.21 14.29
C ASP A 80 6.27 -11.35 14.89
N LYS A 81 6.44 -11.42 16.22
CA LYS A 81 7.60 -10.86 16.93
C LYS A 81 8.92 -11.42 16.36
N ALA A 82 9.94 -10.57 16.35
CA ALA A 82 11.29 -10.95 15.95
C ALA A 82 11.91 -11.89 16.97
N THR A 83 11.75 -13.20 16.73
CA THR A 83 12.35 -14.28 17.52
C THR A 83 13.23 -15.14 16.61
N ARG A 84 14.15 -15.90 17.21
CA ARG A 84 14.98 -16.86 16.46
C ARG A 84 14.15 -17.95 15.77
N MET A 85 13.00 -18.29 16.35
CA MET A 85 12.06 -19.25 15.76
C MET A 85 11.34 -18.67 14.54
N LYS A 86 10.97 -17.39 14.61
CA LYS A 86 10.28 -16.70 13.52
C LYS A 86 11.21 -16.36 12.35
N SER A 87 12.46 -16.00 12.65
CA SER A 87 13.43 -15.58 11.64
C SER A 87 13.96 -16.76 10.84
N SER A 88 13.83 -16.68 9.52
CA SER A 88 14.48 -17.58 8.55
C SER A 88 15.85 -17.06 8.09
N ALA A 89 16.31 -15.93 8.66
CA ALA A 89 17.51 -15.26 8.21
C ALA A 89 18.80 -15.92 8.68
N LEU A 90 19.81 -15.88 7.84
CA LEU A 90 21.18 -16.28 8.18
C LEU A 90 21.96 -15.06 8.69
N PHE A 91 22.85 -15.27 9.66
CA PHE A 91 23.61 -14.20 10.32
C PHE A 91 25.12 -14.49 10.23
N GLY A 92 25.94 -13.43 10.19
CA GLY A 92 27.39 -13.56 10.09
C GLY A 92 28.04 -12.34 9.44
N THR A 93 29.37 -12.30 9.37
CA THR A 93 30.13 -11.19 8.76
C THR A 93 29.98 -11.12 7.25
N GLN A 94 29.63 -12.23 6.60
CA GLN A 94 29.33 -12.32 5.18
C GLN A 94 27.99 -11.67 4.78
N HIS A 95 27.15 -11.30 5.76
CA HIS A 95 25.83 -10.73 5.55
C HIS A 95 25.75 -9.24 5.87
N ILE A 96 26.86 -8.52 5.67
CA ILE A 96 26.89 -7.06 5.74
C ILE A 96 26.37 -6.49 4.42
N VAL A 97 25.36 -5.64 4.50
CA VAL A 97 24.83 -4.90 3.33
C VAL A 97 25.53 -3.55 3.25
N TYR A 98 25.93 -3.15 2.06
CA TYR A 98 26.53 -1.84 1.82
C TYR A 98 25.71 -1.06 0.79
N ASP A 99 25.16 0.07 1.23
CA ASP A 99 24.56 1.07 0.36
C ASP A 99 25.65 2.05 -0.10
N SER A 100 26.01 1.96 -1.38
CA SER A 100 27.05 2.80 -1.97
C SER A 100 26.64 4.25 -2.18
N ILE A 101 25.33 4.54 -2.29
CA ILE A 101 24.80 5.90 -2.51
C ILE A 101 24.85 6.68 -1.19
N LEU A 102 24.39 6.07 -0.11
CA LEU A 102 24.49 6.66 1.22
C LEU A 102 25.87 6.48 1.86
N ASN A 103 26.75 5.66 1.27
CA ASN A 103 27.97 5.19 1.91
C ASN A 103 27.66 4.70 3.34
N MET A 104 26.80 3.70 3.44
CA MET A 104 26.27 3.20 4.71
C MET A 104 26.31 1.67 4.75
N TYR A 105 26.79 1.12 5.85
CA TYR A 105 26.78 -0.31 6.11
C TYR A 105 25.66 -0.67 7.07
N TYR A 106 25.03 -1.82 6.82
CA TYR A 106 24.04 -2.43 7.70
C TYR A 106 24.46 -3.85 8.05
N LYS A 107 24.45 -4.17 9.34
CA LYS A 107 24.77 -5.50 9.85
C LYS A 107 23.65 -5.98 10.79
N PRO A 108 22.88 -7.00 10.41
CA PRO A 108 21.93 -7.64 11.31
C PRO A 108 22.68 -8.56 12.30
N PHE A 109 22.27 -8.55 13.57
CA PHE A 109 22.85 -9.42 14.59
C PHE A 109 21.88 -9.64 15.74
N TRP A 110 22.06 -10.77 16.43
CA TRP A 110 21.36 -11.02 17.69
C TRP A 110 22.23 -10.59 18.86
N GLU A 111 21.62 -9.92 19.82
CA GLU A 111 22.19 -9.70 21.15
C GLU A 111 21.26 -10.37 22.16
N SER A 112 21.74 -11.49 22.74
CA SER A 112 20.90 -12.44 23.48
C SER A 112 19.71 -12.92 22.61
N ASP A 113 18.47 -12.58 22.99
CA ASP A 113 17.23 -12.95 22.30
C ASP A 113 16.59 -11.81 21.50
N LYS A 114 17.28 -10.67 21.38
CA LYS A 114 16.81 -9.51 20.64
C LYS A 114 17.55 -9.36 19.31
N LEU A 115 16.80 -9.09 18.25
CA LEU A 115 17.34 -8.81 16.94
C LEU A 115 17.66 -7.32 16.82
N PHE A 116 18.85 -7.00 16.34
CA PHE A 116 19.29 -5.65 16.05
C PHE A 116 19.79 -5.53 14.62
N ILE A 117 19.67 -4.33 14.05
CA ILE A 117 20.41 -3.93 12.86
C ILE A 117 21.34 -2.79 13.26
N LYS A 118 22.64 -3.01 13.11
CA LYS A 118 23.67 -1.98 13.25
C LYS A 118 23.82 -1.25 11.93
N GLU A 119 23.62 0.05 11.95
CA GLU A 119 23.99 0.95 10.85
C GLU A 119 25.31 1.65 11.21
N TYR A 120 26.24 1.77 10.26
CA TYR A 120 27.49 2.48 10.49
C TYR A 120 28.12 3.00 9.19
N ARG A 121 28.97 4.02 9.34
CA ARG A 121 29.79 4.59 8.26
C ARG A 121 31.25 4.61 8.68
N LEU A 122 32.13 4.26 7.75
CA LEU A 122 33.57 4.26 7.94
C LEU A 122 34.25 5.41 7.20
N GLN A 123 35.36 5.90 7.74
CA GLN A 123 36.31 6.77 7.07
C GLN A 123 37.72 6.21 7.30
N GLY A 124 38.26 5.50 6.31
CA GLY A 124 39.45 4.67 6.54
C GLY A 124 39.10 3.52 7.50
N GLU A 125 39.86 3.39 8.59
CA GLU A 125 39.60 2.40 9.65
C GLU A 125 38.67 2.93 10.76
N ASP A 126 38.36 4.24 10.76
CA ASP A 126 37.56 4.88 11.80
C ASP A 126 36.06 4.78 11.54
N THR A 127 35.28 4.48 12.59
CA THR A 127 33.82 4.57 12.55
C THR A 127 33.36 5.99 12.86
N ILE A 128 32.82 6.70 11.87
CA ILE A 128 32.40 8.11 11.99
C ILE A 128 30.90 8.28 12.28
N HIS A 129 30.12 7.22 12.11
CA HIS A 129 28.70 7.16 12.44
C HIS A 129 28.34 5.74 12.82
N GLN A 130 27.52 5.57 13.86
CA GLN A 130 26.92 4.29 14.17
C GLN A 130 25.62 4.43 14.99
N GLN A 131 24.73 3.48 14.79
CA GLN A 131 23.57 3.25 15.65
C GLN A 131 23.12 1.79 15.60
N ASN A 132 22.55 1.31 16.69
CA ASN A 132 21.90 -0.01 16.75
C ASN A 132 20.40 0.21 16.91
N VAL A 133 19.59 -0.41 16.05
CA VAL A 133 18.13 -0.34 16.12
C VAL A 133 17.60 -1.72 16.46
N GLU A 134 16.87 -1.83 17.58
CA GLU A 134 16.15 -3.04 17.96
C GLU A 134 15.00 -3.29 16.97
N ILE A 135 14.91 -4.52 16.49
CA ILE A 135 13.84 -4.99 15.61
C ILE A 135 12.82 -5.73 16.46
N ASN A 136 11.55 -5.32 16.36
CA ASN A 136 10.49 -5.89 17.16
C ASN A 136 9.73 -6.99 16.43
N TYR A 137 9.68 -6.96 15.09
CA TYR A 137 8.82 -7.84 14.28
C TYR A 137 9.51 -8.31 13.00
N VAL A 138 9.06 -9.46 12.52
CA VAL A 138 9.40 -10.03 11.21
C VAL A 138 8.11 -10.21 10.40
N VAL A 139 8.09 -9.64 9.20
CA VAL A 139 7.04 -9.77 8.19
C VAL A 139 7.50 -10.77 7.14
N GLY A 140 6.59 -11.63 6.71
CA GLY A 140 6.82 -12.67 5.72
C GLY A 140 6.88 -14.06 6.36
N SER A 141 6.37 -15.06 5.64
CA SER A 141 6.29 -16.46 6.09
C SER A 141 7.65 -17.17 6.16
N GLY A 142 8.70 -16.58 5.59
CA GLY A 142 9.99 -17.26 5.40
C GLY A 142 10.07 -18.08 4.11
N GLN A 143 9.08 -17.97 3.20
CA GLN A 143 9.14 -18.64 1.89
C GLN A 143 9.88 -17.81 0.83
N HIS A 144 9.75 -16.48 0.89
CA HIS A 144 10.36 -15.56 -0.08
C HIS A 144 11.28 -14.57 0.62
N THR A 145 10.73 -13.78 1.54
CA THR A 145 11.47 -12.77 2.30
C THR A 145 11.15 -12.80 3.79
N ASN A 146 12.05 -12.23 4.58
CA ASN A 146 11.83 -11.83 5.97
C ASN A 146 12.22 -10.37 6.11
N SER A 147 11.21 -9.51 6.05
CA SER A 147 11.35 -8.06 6.24
C SER A 147 11.23 -7.72 7.72
N HIS A 148 11.93 -6.67 8.14
CA HIS A 148 12.12 -6.35 9.55
C HIS A 148 11.46 -5.03 9.90
N LEU A 149 10.64 -5.03 10.95
CA LEU A 149 9.94 -3.85 11.42
C LEU A 149 10.22 -3.58 12.90
N PHE A 150 10.10 -2.32 13.29
CA PHE A 150 10.23 -1.91 14.69
C PHE A 150 9.15 -0.88 15.05
N ASN A 151 8.82 -0.79 16.33
CA ASN A 151 7.81 0.10 16.88
C ASN A 151 8.47 1.20 17.70
N ARG A 152 8.02 2.44 17.49
CA ARG A 152 8.28 3.55 18.41
C ARG A 152 6.95 4.23 18.70
N ASN A 153 6.51 4.19 19.96
CA ASN A 153 5.31 4.90 20.41
C ASN A 153 4.05 4.61 19.56
N GLY A 154 3.85 3.36 19.13
CA GLY A 154 2.69 2.96 18.32
C GLY A 154 2.85 3.16 16.81
N TYR A 155 3.94 3.78 16.35
CA TYR A 155 4.29 3.87 14.93
C TYR A 155 5.15 2.69 14.52
N ILE A 156 4.82 2.08 13.39
CA ILE A 156 5.58 0.97 12.83
C ILE A 156 6.50 1.48 11.74
N TYR A 157 7.76 1.11 11.81
CA TYR A 157 8.79 1.53 10.87
C TYR A 157 9.39 0.33 10.15
N GLN A 158 9.69 0.50 8.88
CA GLN A 158 10.43 -0.48 8.08
C GLN A 158 11.93 -0.27 8.24
N ALA A 159 12.67 -1.35 8.51
CA ALA A 159 14.13 -1.34 8.47
C ALA A 159 14.65 -1.33 7.02
N PRO A 160 15.87 -0.80 6.77
CA PRO A 160 16.36 -0.58 5.41
C PRO A 160 16.86 -1.84 4.70
N ILE A 161 16.96 -2.96 5.40
CA ILE A 161 17.43 -4.25 4.85
C ILE A 161 16.44 -5.37 5.12
N THR A 162 16.37 -6.33 4.20
CA THR A 162 15.56 -7.54 4.30
C THR A 162 16.40 -8.77 4.00
N PHE A 163 15.92 -9.94 4.47
CA PHE A 163 16.52 -11.21 4.11
C PHE A 163 15.72 -11.87 2.98
N TYR A 164 16.40 -12.16 1.87
CA TYR A 164 15.86 -12.89 0.72
C TYR A 164 16.18 -14.38 0.90
N VAL A 165 15.14 -15.18 1.15
CA VAL A 165 15.28 -16.59 1.55
C VAL A 165 15.78 -17.45 0.39
N GLN A 166 15.26 -17.23 -0.82
CA GLN A 166 15.61 -18.01 -2.01
C GLN A 166 17.11 -17.89 -2.33
N ASP A 167 17.65 -16.67 -2.27
CA ASP A 167 19.07 -16.37 -2.50
C ASP A 167 19.94 -16.47 -1.23
N GLN A 168 19.33 -16.74 -0.08
CA GLN A 168 19.98 -16.81 1.25
C GLN A 168 20.86 -15.59 1.59
N LYS A 169 20.43 -14.39 1.19
CA LYS A 169 21.22 -13.17 1.37
C LYS A 169 20.42 -12.03 2.00
N TRP A 170 21.16 -11.13 2.62
CA TRP A 170 20.65 -9.82 3.02
C TRP A 170 20.92 -8.82 1.91
N ASP A 171 19.96 -7.95 1.66
CA ASP A 171 20.11 -6.81 0.76
C ASP A 171 19.22 -5.66 1.23
N LEU A 172 19.26 -4.53 0.51
CA LEU A 172 18.29 -3.46 0.70
C LEU A 172 16.86 -4.00 0.60
N ALA A 173 16.01 -3.48 1.48
CA ALA A 173 14.59 -3.83 1.47
C ALA A 173 13.90 -3.23 0.23
N PRO A 174 12.83 -3.88 -0.29
CA PRO A 174 12.13 -3.39 -1.47
C PRO A 174 11.72 -1.91 -1.36
N GLY A 175 12.11 -1.13 -2.36
CA GLY A 175 11.88 0.32 -2.45
C GLY A 175 12.94 1.17 -1.77
N PHE A 176 14.03 0.59 -1.24
CA PHE A 176 15.17 1.32 -0.68
C PHE A 176 16.34 1.43 -1.67
N GLU A 177 16.25 0.76 -2.81
CA GLU A 177 17.25 0.78 -3.89
C GLU A 177 17.25 2.13 -4.63
N ASN A 178 18.24 2.34 -5.50
CA ASN A 178 18.32 3.48 -6.43
C ASN A 178 18.26 4.87 -5.75
N GLY A 179 18.75 4.98 -4.52
CA GLY A 179 18.81 6.23 -3.76
C GLY A 179 17.57 6.53 -2.93
N ASN A 180 16.59 5.62 -2.87
CA ASN A 180 15.38 5.76 -2.07
C ASN A 180 15.55 5.31 -0.61
N ASN A 181 16.74 4.85 -0.22
CA ASN A 181 17.02 4.39 1.14
C ASN A 181 16.75 5.49 2.18
N SER A 182 15.66 5.33 2.93
CA SER A 182 15.24 6.24 4.00
C SER A 182 15.71 5.77 5.39
N ARG A 183 16.65 4.84 5.44
CA ARG A 183 17.24 4.27 6.66
C ARG A 183 16.15 3.73 7.58
N PHE A 184 16.01 4.28 8.78
CA PHE A 184 15.02 3.88 9.78
C PHE A 184 13.88 4.91 9.90
N ASP A 185 13.62 5.73 8.87
CA ASP A 185 12.65 6.83 8.94
C ASP A 185 11.33 6.56 8.18
N ARG A 186 11.19 5.40 7.52
CA ARG A 186 9.96 4.99 6.80
C ARG A 186 8.90 4.46 7.77
N ILE A 187 7.87 5.26 8.01
CA ILE A 187 6.68 4.87 8.78
C ILE A 187 5.69 4.16 7.86
N LEU A 188 5.13 3.05 8.33
CA LEU A 188 4.07 2.32 7.65
C LEU A 188 2.69 2.78 8.14
N ASN A 189 1.73 2.82 7.24
CA ASN A 189 0.34 3.15 7.54
C ASN A 189 -0.53 1.87 7.63
N SER A 190 -1.84 2.06 7.83
CA SER A 190 -2.79 0.97 8.01
C SER A 190 -2.91 0.06 6.78
N GLU A 191 -2.63 0.57 5.59
CA GLU A 191 -2.63 -0.20 4.35
C GLU A 191 -1.71 -1.43 4.47
N CYS A 192 -0.42 -1.22 4.76
CA CYS A 192 0.56 -2.29 4.89
C CYS A 192 0.16 -3.28 5.99
N ILE A 193 -0.21 -2.77 7.16
CA ILE A 193 -0.53 -3.62 8.32
C ILE A 193 -1.81 -4.43 8.06
N SER A 194 -2.81 -3.85 7.41
CA SER A 194 -4.08 -4.54 7.12
C SER A 194 -3.91 -5.73 6.17
N CYS A 195 -2.90 -5.71 5.29
CA CYS A 195 -2.63 -6.78 4.34
C CYS A 195 -1.76 -7.90 4.92
N HIS A 196 -0.96 -7.62 5.95
CA HIS A 196 -0.01 -8.59 6.54
C HIS A 196 -0.44 -9.16 7.89
N ASN A 197 -1.43 -8.55 8.55
CA ASN A 197 -1.79 -8.89 9.92
C ASN A 197 -3.29 -9.22 10.10
N SER A 198 -3.61 -9.86 11.24
CA SER A 198 -4.96 -9.82 11.81
C SER A 198 -5.43 -8.37 12.01
N MET A 199 -6.74 -8.14 12.16
CA MET A 199 -7.29 -6.77 12.15
C MET A 199 -6.58 -5.84 13.15
N PRO A 200 -5.91 -4.76 12.70
CA PRO A 200 -5.24 -3.83 13.61
C PRO A 200 -6.24 -2.90 14.30
N LYS A 201 -5.83 -2.33 15.43
CA LYS A 201 -6.52 -1.25 16.14
C LYS A 201 -5.71 0.03 16.06
N LEU A 202 -6.26 1.03 15.38
CA LEU A 202 -5.67 2.36 15.20
C LEU A 202 -6.01 3.26 16.41
N VAL A 203 -5.14 4.23 16.69
CA VAL A 203 -5.42 5.29 17.66
C VAL A 203 -6.32 6.34 16.99
N ASP A 204 -7.51 6.55 17.55
CA ASP A 204 -8.50 7.52 17.06
C ASP A 204 -8.75 7.42 15.54
N ASN A 205 -8.45 8.50 14.80
CA ASN A 205 -8.58 8.58 13.35
C ASN A 205 -7.25 8.47 12.61
N SER A 206 -6.17 8.08 13.31
CA SER A 206 -4.84 7.92 12.71
C SER A 206 -4.83 6.84 11.63
N ASP A 207 -4.04 7.08 10.58
CA ASP A 207 -3.64 6.04 9.63
C ASP A 207 -2.26 5.42 9.97
N PHE A 208 -1.50 6.02 10.88
CA PHE A 208 -0.09 5.69 11.12
C PHE A 208 0.21 5.15 12.52
N LYS A 209 -0.66 5.42 13.50
CA LYS A 209 -0.45 5.08 14.91
C LYS A 209 -1.41 3.99 15.35
N PHE A 210 -0.84 2.92 15.89
CA PHE A 210 -1.55 1.72 16.28
C PHE A 210 -1.55 1.55 17.81
N GLU A 211 -2.70 1.19 18.37
CA GLU A 211 -2.78 0.62 19.72
C GLU A 211 -2.25 -0.81 19.71
N THR A 212 -2.70 -1.59 18.72
CA THR A 212 -2.26 -2.97 18.49
C THR A 212 -2.26 -3.27 17.00
N ILE A 213 -1.24 -3.98 16.52
CA ILE A 213 -1.12 -4.38 15.11
C ILE A 213 -1.55 -5.84 14.85
N GLY A 214 -1.87 -6.60 15.91
CA GLY A 214 -2.21 -8.01 15.79
C GLY A 214 -1.03 -8.94 15.44
N LYS A 215 -1.32 -10.21 15.14
CA LYS A 215 -0.37 -11.21 14.64
C LYS A 215 -0.51 -11.34 13.12
N GLY A 216 0.00 -12.41 12.51
CA GLY A 216 -0.26 -12.77 11.11
C GLY A 216 -1.75 -12.84 10.76
N ILE A 217 -2.04 -12.98 9.47
CA ILE A 217 -3.40 -13.09 8.95
C ILE A 217 -4.13 -14.21 9.68
N ASP A 218 -5.35 -13.93 10.13
CA ASP A 218 -6.15 -14.85 10.93
C ASP A 218 -7.49 -15.21 10.28
N CYS A 219 -8.30 -16.01 10.99
CA CYS A 219 -9.60 -16.48 10.51
C CYS A 219 -10.51 -15.30 10.11
N GLU A 220 -10.54 -14.25 10.93
CA GLU A 220 -11.50 -13.15 10.77
C GLU A 220 -11.13 -12.20 9.62
N ARG A 221 -9.88 -12.25 9.12
CA ARG A 221 -9.53 -11.58 7.86
C ARG A 221 -10.28 -12.14 6.65
N CYS A 222 -10.67 -13.42 6.68
CA CYS A 222 -11.42 -14.10 5.62
C CYS A 222 -12.91 -14.30 5.94
N HIS A 223 -13.24 -14.42 7.22
CA HIS A 223 -14.59 -14.75 7.71
C HIS A 223 -15.35 -13.56 8.32
N GLY A 224 -14.67 -12.43 8.55
CA GLY A 224 -15.23 -11.23 9.20
C GLY A 224 -15.24 -11.33 10.72
N PRO A 225 -15.73 -10.29 11.43
CA PRO A 225 -15.84 -10.28 12.89
C PRO A 225 -16.68 -11.47 13.41
N GLY A 226 -16.15 -12.20 14.39
CA GLY A 226 -16.74 -13.45 14.88
C GLY A 226 -17.57 -13.36 16.16
N ALA A 227 -17.60 -12.22 16.85
CA ALA A 227 -18.23 -12.12 18.18
C ALA A 227 -19.71 -12.54 18.20
N LEU A 228 -20.48 -12.14 17.18
CA LEU A 228 -21.89 -12.50 17.06
C LEU A 228 -22.06 -14.01 16.84
N HIS A 229 -21.27 -14.57 15.92
CA HIS A 229 -21.27 -16.00 15.64
C HIS A 229 -20.97 -16.83 16.89
N VAL A 230 -19.89 -16.51 17.60
CA VAL A 230 -19.51 -17.22 18.84
C VAL A 230 -20.64 -17.16 19.87
N LYS A 231 -21.24 -15.99 20.07
CA LYS A 231 -22.35 -15.80 21.00
C LYS A 231 -23.56 -16.69 20.65
N GLU A 232 -23.98 -16.72 19.38
CA GLU A 232 -25.15 -17.49 18.96
C GLU A 232 -24.90 -19.00 18.98
N ARG A 233 -23.73 -19.45 18.52
CA ARG A 233 -23.36 -20.89 18.53
C ARG A 233 -23.29 -21.43 19.96
N LEU A 234 -22.74 -20.66 20.90
CA LEU A 234 -22.73 -21.02 22.34
C LEU A 234 -24.13 -21.04 22.96
N ALA A 235 -25.07 -20.25 22.44
CA ALA A 235 -26.48 -20.27 22.85
C ALA A 235 -27.30 -21.38 22.16
N GLY A 236 -26.68 -22.19 21.29
CA GLY A 236 -27.35 -23.22 20.49
C GLY A 236 -28.26 -22.67 19.39
N ILE A 237 -28.15 -21.37 19.05
CA ILE A 237 -28.95 -20.69 18.02
C ILE A 237 -28.17 -20.75 16.73
N GLY A 238 -28.65 -21.44 15.68
CA GLY A 238 -27.93 -21.55 14.41
C GLY A 238 -28.75 -22.05 13.23
N VAL A 239 -28.12 -22.03 12.05
CA VAL A 239 -28.68 -22.54 10.80
C VAL A 239 -27.96 -23.81 10.34
N ASP A 240 -28.64 -24.64 9.55
CA ASP A 240 -28.02 -25.75 8.84
C ASP A 240 -27.21 -25.21 7.65
N VAL A 241 -25.91 -24.97 7.86
CA VAL A 241 -25.00 -24.38 6.86
C VAL A 241 -24.83 -25.21 5.58
N THR A 242 -25.32 -26.46 5.57
CA THR A 242 -25.37 -27.27 4.33
C THR A 242 -26.45 -26.77 3.39
N LYS A 243 -27.53 -26.19 3.93
CA LYS A 243 -28.71 -25.71 3.20
C LYS A 243 -28.77 -24.19 3.12
N GLU A 244 -28.30 -23.49 4.15
CA GLU A 244 -28.49 -22.05 4.31
C GLU A 244 -27.14 -21.32 4.52
N ILE A 245 -27.16 -20.00 4.35
CA ILE A 245 -26.02 -19.14 4.69
C ILE A 245 -26.17 -18.71 6.15
N ASP A 246 -25.11 -18.85 6.95
CA ASP A 246 -25.06 -18.28 8.30
C ASP A 246 -24.83 -16.76 8.20
N PRO A 247 -25.77 -15.90 8.62
CA PRO A 247 -25.59 -14.45 8.54
C PRO A 247 -24.59 -13.92 9.58
N THR A 248 -24.20 -14.71 10.57
CA THR A 248 -23.33 -14.27 11.67
C THR A 248 -21.84 -14.48 11.40
N ILE A 249 -21.48 -15.19 10.33
CA ILE A 249 -20.09 -15.34 9.90
C ILE A 249 -20.04 -15.62 8.41
N VAL A 250 -19.08 -15.03 7.71
CA VAL A 250 -18.94 -15.23 6.26
C VAL A 250 -18.33 -16.59 6.01
N ASN A 251 -18.90 -17.37 5.09
CA ASN A 251 -18.24 -18.56 4.54
C ASN A 251 -17.84 -18.27 3.09
N PRO A 252 -16.55 -18.13 2.75
CA PRO A 252 -16.11 -17.83 1.39
C PRO A 252 -16.64 -18.78 0.32
N ARG A 253 -16.92 -20.05 0.65
CA ARG A 253 -17.50 -21.02 -0.31
C ARG A 253 -18.97 -20.75 -0.68
N LYS A 254 -19.64 -19.86 0.03
CA LYS A 254 -21.04 -19.46 -0.19
C LYS A 254 -21.15 -18.07 -0.82
N LEU A 255 -20.02 -17.40 -1.05
CA LEU A 255 -19.97 -16.11 -1.76
C LEU A 255 -20.04 -16.35 -3.27
N SER A 256 -20.58 -15.39 -4.01
CA SER A 256 -20.42 -15.33 -5.47
C SER A 256 -18.93 -15.30 -5.84
N TRP A 257 -18.58 -15.73 -7.05
CA TRP A 257 -17.18 -15.74 -7.46
C TRP A 257 -16.55 -14.33 -7.42
N GLU A 258 -17.31 -13.27 -7.72
CA GLU A 258 -16.84 -11.87 -7.63
C GLU A 258 -16.46 -11.51 -6.18
N ARG A 259 -17.31 -11.84 -5.21
CA ARG A 259 -17.04 -11.57 -3.79
C ARG A 259 -15.90 -12.42 -3.23
N GLN A 260 -15.68 -13.62 -3.76
CA GLN A 260 -14.50 -14.43 -3.45
C GLN A 260 -13.22 -13.81 -4.02
N ILE A 261 -13.26 -13.29 -5.25
CA ILE A 261 -12.12 -12.61 -5.87
C ILE A 261 -11.81 -11.32 -5.12
N ASP A 262 -12.81 -10.50 -4.78
CA ASP A 262 -12.66 -9.29 -3.95
C ASP A 262 -11.94 -9.60 -2.63
N LEU A 263 -12.35 -10.68 -1.95
CA LEU A 263 -11.72 -11.10 -0.69
C LEU A 263 -10.22 -11.37 -0.84
N CYS A 264 -9.83 -12.07 -1.90
CA CYS A 264 -8.45 -12.43 -2.17
C CYS A 264 -7.64 -11.22 -2.68
N GLN A 265 -8.23 -10.40 -3.55
CA GLN A 265 -7.60 -9.22 -4.16
C GLN A 265 -7.17 -8.17 -3.15
N ARG A 266 -7.86 -8.07 -2.00
CA ARG A 266 -7.45 -7.17 -0.93
C ARG A 266 -5.97 -7.29 -0.57
N CYS A 267 -5.40 -8.50 -0.64
CA CYS A 267 -3.99 -8.77 -0.32
C CYS A 267 -3.19 -9.33 -1.51
N HIS A 268 -3.82 -10.10 -2.41
CA HIS A 268 -3.19 -10.73 -3.59
C HIS A 268 -3.47 -9.94 -4.87
N LEU A 269 -3.32 -8.61 -4.76
CA LEU A 269 -3.20 -7.68 -5.86
C LEU A 269 -2.48 -6.43 -5.34
N GLN A 270 -1.27 -6.20 -5.83
CA GLN A 270 -0.45 -5.04 -5.45
C GLN A 270 -0.43 -4.06 -6.62
N GLY A 271 -0.99 -2.89 -6.36
CA GLY A 271 -1.01 -1.76 -7.27
C GLY A 271 -1.19 -0.48 -6.46
N LEU A 272 -1.62 0.58 -7.14
CA LEU A 272 -2.04 1.78 -6.43
C LEU A 272 -3.45 1.58 -5.89
N ASN A 273 -3.58 1.50 -4.56
CA ASN A 273 -4.88 1.48 -3.91
C ASN A 273 -5.42 2.92 -3.73
N VAL A 274 -6.59 3.20 -4.30
CA VAL A 274 -7.27 4.49 -4.22
C VAL A 274 -8.52 4.33 -3.37
N LEU A 275 -8.49 4.86 -2.15
CA LEU A 275 -9.64 4.84 -1.23
C LEU A 275 -10.79 5.68 -1.76
N LYS A 276 -12.01 5.16 -1.62
CA LYS A 276 -13.23 5.93 -1.80
C LYS A 276 -13.34 7.01 -0.71
N LYS A 277 -13.98 8.13 -1.01
CA LYS A 277 -14.08 9.27 -0.08
C LYS A 277 -14.69 8.83 1.26
N GLY A 278 -13.97 9.12 2.35
CA GLY A 278 -14.42 8.80 3.71
C GLY A 278 -14.24 7.34 4.14
N LYS A 279 -13.59 6.50 3.32
CA LYS A 279 -13.29 5.10 3.65
C LYS A 279 -11.88 4.94 4.21
N LYS A 280 -11.66 3.85 4.95
CA LYS A 280 -10.37 3.38 5.45
C LYS A 280 -10.11 1.95 4.97
N PHE A 281 -8.84 1.54 4.93
CA PHE A 281 -8.46 0.16 4.56
C PHE A 281 -9.03 -0.91 5.51
N THR A 282 -9.40 -0.51 6.73
CA THR A 282 -10.04 -1.37 7.74
C THR A 282 -11.54 -1.55 7.53
N ASP A 283 -12.18 -0.80 6.63
CA ASP A 283 -13.65 -0.81 6.46
C ASP A 283 -14.15 -2.01 5.64
N PHE A 284 -13.28 -2.64 4.85
CA PHE A 284 -13.65 -3.83 4.09
C PHE A 284 -13.87 -5.03 5.01
N LYS A 285 -15.10 -5.56 5.00
CA LYS A 285 -15.48 -6.82 5.65
C LYS A 285 -15.74 -7.88 4.57
N PRO A 286 -15.34 -9.15 4.78
CA PRO A 286 -15.54 -10.21 3.79
C PRO A 286 -17.00 -10.30 3.32
N GLY A 287 -17.21 -10.47 2.01
CA GLY A 287 -18.55 -10.46 1.40
C GLY A 287 -19.00 -9.08 0.89
N MET A 288 -18.31 -7.99 1.22
CA MET A 288 -18.53 -6.68 0.61
C MET A 288 -17.91 -6.60 -0.80
N VAL A 289 -18.36 -5.63 -1.60
CA VAL A 289 -17.69 -5.21 -2.85
C VAL A 289 -16.40 -4.48 -2.46
N LEU A 290 -15.24 -4.91 -2.98
CA LEU A 290 -13.97 -4.28 -2.60
C LEU A 290 -13.87 -2.83 -3.12
N SER A 291 -14.33 -2.59 -4.35
CA SER A 291 -14.30 -1.28 -5.00
C SER A 291 -15.20 -0.22 -4.35
N ASP A 292 -16.14 -0.61 -3.49
CA ASP A 292 -16.89 0.33 -2.64
C ASP A 292 -16.03 0.94 -1.52
N ILE A 293 -14.88 0.30 -1.22
CA ILE A 293 -13.91 0.77 -0.21
C ILE A 293 -12.69 1.37 -0.89
N PHE A 294 -12.05 0.64 -1.81
CA PHE A 294 -10.95 1.14 -2.62
C PHE A 294 -10.81 0.42 -3.97
N GLU A 295 -10.34 1.16 -4.96
CA GLU A 295 -10.00 0.65 -6.28
C GLU A 295 -8.51 0.38 -6.39
N ILE A 296 -8.14 -0.66 -7.14
CA ILE A 296 -6.74 -1.08 -7.29
C ILE A 296 -6.32 -0.84 -8.74
N TYR A 297 -5.42 0.13 -8.94
CA TYR A 297 -4.97 0.56 -10.25
C TYR A 297 -3.61 -0.02 -10.60
N LEU A 298 -3.48 -0.50 -11.85
CA LEU A 298 -2.23 -0.95 -12.44
C LEU A 298 -1.91 -0.16 -13.72
N PRO A 299 -0.62 -0.03 -14.08
CA PRO A 299 -0.23 0.56 -15.36
C PRO A 299 -0.68 -0.31 -16.53
N GLU A 300 -1.24 0.34 -17.54
CA GLU A 300 -1.64 -0.26 -18.81
C GLU A 300 -0.60 0.05 -19.89
N TYR A 301 -0.08 -0.97 -20.55
CA TYR A 301 0.87 -0.85 -21.64
C TYR A 301 0.26 -1.42 -22.93
N GLU A 302 0.70 -0.92 -24.09
CA GLU A 302 0.39 -1.56 -25.37
C GLU A 302 0.96 -3.00 -25.38
N GLY A 303 0.27 -3.93 -26.04
CA GLY A 303 0.74 -5.30 -26.22
C GLY A 303 0.72 -6.18 -24.97
N GLU A 304 1.36 -7.35 -25.06
CA GLU A 304 1.40 -8.33 -23.96
C GLU A 304 2.58 -8.03 -23.02
N ASN A 305 2.31 -7.53 -21.82
CA ASN A 305 3.31 -7.48 -20.75
C ASN A 305 3.38 -8.82 -20.01
N ASN A 306 4.58 -9.41 -19.97
CA ASN A 306 4.82 -10.68 -19.29
C ASN A 306 5.39 -10.52 -17.88
N THR A 307 5.84 -9.33 -17.48
CA THR A 307 6.30 -9.07 -16.12
C THR A 307 5.13 -8.56 -15.26
N PHE A 308 5.15 -8.88 -13.96
CA PHE A 308 4.10 -8.54 -13.00
C PHE A 308 4.67 -8.48 -11.57
N ASP A 309 4.00 -7.73 -10.69
CA ASP A 309 4.36 -7.66 -9.27
C ASP A 309 4.00 -8.96 -8.55
N MET A 310 4.77 -9.32 -7.53
CA MET A 310 4.69 -10.61 -6.84
C MET A 310 3.26 -10.96 -6.39
N ALA A 311 2.51 -9.96 -5.89
CA ALA A 311 1.17 -10.19 -5.37
C ALA A 311 0.08 -10.27 -6.46
N ASN A 312 0.36 -9.95 -7.74
CA ASN A 312 -0.67 -9.78 -8.78
C ASN A 312 -1.30 -11.08 -9.29
N HIS A 313 -1.19 -12.18 -8.53
CA HIS A 313 -1.79 -13.48 -8.86
C HIS A 313 -3.28 -13.38 -9.22
N SER A 314 -4.06 -12.56 -8.51
CA SER A 314 -5.49 -12.43 -8.81
C SER A 314 -5.76 -11.80 -10.18
N GLN A 315 -5.02 -10.74 -10.53
CA GLN A 315 -5.15 -10.10 -11.84
C GLN A 315 -4.70 -11.05 -12.96
N ARG A 316 -3.56 -11.71 -12.78
CA ARG A 316 -3.05 -12.72 -13.72
C ARG A 316 -4.04 -13.86 -13.93
N PHE A 317 -4.65 -14.34 -12.85
CA PHE A 317 -5.67 -15.40 -12.91
C PHE A 317 -6.89 -14.97 -13.74
N GLN A 318 -7.39 -13.76 -13.53
CA GLN A 318 -8.54 -13.21 -14.26
C GLN A 318 -8.29 -13.02 -15.76
N MET A 319 -7.04 -12.91 -16.21
CA MET A 319 -6.68 -12.88 -17.63
C MET A 319 -6.80 -14.25 -18.31
N SER A 320 -6.82 -15.33 -17.53
CA SER A 320 -6.79 -16.70 -18.04
C SER A 320 -8.11 -17.07 -18.74
N GLN A 321 -8.02 -17.69 -19.92
CA GLN A 321 -9.23 -18.11 -20.65
C GLN A 321 -10.07 -19.12 -19.87
N CYS A 322 -9.45 -19.98 -19.07
CA CYS A 322 -10.18 -20.90 -18.20
C CYS A 322 -11.02 -20.17 -17.13
N PHE A 323 -10.51 -19.05 -16.60
CA PHE A 323 -11.25 -18.21 -15.67
C PHE A 323 -12.43 -17.52 -16.35
N ILE A 324 -12.16 -16.85 -17.48
CA ILE A 324 -13.17 -16.08 -18.21
C ILE A 324 -14.31 -16.98 -18.69
N GLN A 325 -13.99 -18.12 -19.32
CA GLN A 325 -15.02 -19.04 -19.82
C GLN A 325 -15.71 -19.78 -18.67
N GLY A 326 -14.95 -20.23 -17.66
CA GLY A 326 -15.52 -20.97 -16.54
C GLY A 326 -16.56 -20.17 -15.76
N ASN A 327 -16.30 -18.90 -15.47
CA ASN A 327 -17.27 -18.04 -14.79
C ASN A 327 -18.40 -17.57 -15.70
N LYS A 328 -18.17 -17.43 -17.01
CA LYS A 328 -19.24 -17.22 -17.99
C LYS A 328 -20.22 -18.40 -18.04
N GLU A 329 -19.73 -19.61 -17.80
CA GLU A 329 -20.53 -20.83 -17.68
C GLU A 329 -21.04 -21.10 -16.24
N ALA A 330 -20.91 -20.12 -15.34
CA ALA A 330 -21.35 -20.18 -13.94
C ALA A 330 -20.73 -21.35 -13.14
N LEU A 331 -19.45 -21.66 -13.36
CA LEU A 331 -18.71 -22.66 -12.58
C LEU A 331 -18.23 -22.16 -11.21
N ASP A 332 -18.39 -20.87 -10.91
CA ASP A 332 -17.82 -20.20 -9.73
C ASP A 332 -16.32 -20.54 -9.53
N PHE A 333 -15.54 -20.42 -10.61
CA PHE A 333 -14.13 -20.77 -10.64
C PHE A 333 -13.27 -19.65 -10.06
N THR A 334 -12.70 -19.89 -8.88
CA THR A 334 -12.00 -18.89 -8.05
C THR A 334 -10.67 -19.44 -7.52
N CYS A 335 -9.98 -18.64 -6.70
CA CYS A 335 -8.75 -19.04 -6.03
C CYS A 335 -8.92 -20.34 -5.22
N ILE A 336 -10.07 -20.52 -4.56
CA ILE A 336 -10.34 -21.67 -3.70
C ILE A 336 -10.82 -22.92 -4.47
N SER A 337 -10.99 -22.82 -5.79
CA SER A 337 -11.15 -23.99 -6.66
C SER A 337 -9.86 -24.81 -6.77
N CYS A 338 -8.70 -24.16 -6.57
CA CYS A 338 -7.38 -24.80 -6.61
C CYS A 338 -6.70 -24.84 -5.23
N HIS A 339 -6.92 -23.84 -4.37
CA HIS A 339 -6.25 -23.71 -3.08
C HIS A 339 -7.19 -23.98 -1.90
N ASN A 340 -6.70 -24.74 -0.92
CA ASN A 340 -7.32 -24.76 0.40
C ASN A 340 -6.64 -23.70 1.29
N PRO A 341 -7.33 -22.62 1.67
CA PRO A 341 -6.71 -21.53 2.45
C PRO A 341 -6.27 -21.96 3.85
N HIS A 342 -6.75 -23.10 4.35
CA HIS A 342 -6.36 -23.64 5.66
C HIS A 342 -5.17 -24.59 5.63
N ILE A 343 -4.63 -24.92 4.45
CA ILE A 343 -3.53 -25.89 4.29
C ILE A 343 -2.37 -25.23 3.56
N SER A 344 -1.16 -25.40 4.09
CA SER A 344 0.04 -24.80 3.49
C SER A 344 0.34 -25.42 2.13
N VAL A 345 0.59 -24.59 1.11
CA VAL A 345 0.97 -25.03 -0.24
C VAL A 345 2.25 -25.88 -0.25
N THR A 346 3.10 -25.74 0.76
CA THR A 346 4.36 -26.51 0.92
C THR A 346 4.15 -27.99 1.24
N ILE A 347 2.97 -28.35 1.76
CA ILE A 347 2.60 -29.74 2.06
C ILE A 347 1.49 -30.26 1.13
N THR A 348 0.94 -29.40 0.28
CA THR A 348 -0.08 -29.78 -0.70
C THR A 348 0.58 -30.51 -1.87
N GLY A 349 0.18 -31.75 -2.10
CA GLY A 349 0.71 -32.56 -3.20
C GLY A 349 0.29 -32.04 -4.58
N ILE A 350 1.16 -32.22 -5.57
CA ILE A 350 0.97 -31.79 -6.96
C ILE A 350 -0.36 -32.28 -7.56
N GLU A 351 -0.80 -33.48 -7.19
CA GLU A 351 -2.06 -34.05 -7.71
C GLU A 351 -3.31 -33.26 -7.32
N VAL A 352 -3.27 -32.46 -6.25
CA VAL A 352 -4.38 -31.54 -5.92
C VAL A 352 -4.56 -30.51 -7.04
N TYR A 353 -3.45 -29.89 -7.47
CA TYR A 353 -3.46 -28.89 -8.54
C TYR A 353 -3.76 -29.52 -9.91
N ASN A 354 -3.13 -30.66 -10.23
CA ASN A 354 -3.43 -31.40 -11.46
C ASN A 354 -4.92 -31.80 -11.54
N SER A 355 -5.52 -32.22 -10.42
CA SER A 355 -6.94 -32.59 -10.37
C SER A 355 -7.85 -31.40 -10.63
N ALA A 356 -7.51 -30.21 -10.12
CA ALA A 356 -8.26 -28.99 -10.41
C ALA A 356 -8.29 -28.69 -11.93
N CYS A 357 -7.17 -28.87 -12.64
CA CYS A 357 -7.14 -28.76 -14.09
C CYS A 357 -7.98 -29.85 -14.76
N LYS A 358 -7.78 -31.12 -14.35
CA LYS A 358 -8.46 -32.28 -14.94
C LYS A 358 -9.98 -32.22 -14.78
N ASN A 359 -10.51 -31.58 -13.74
CA ASN A 359 -11.96 -31.45 -13.54
C ASN A 359 -12.67 -30.77 -14.72
N CYS A 360 -12.00 -29.85 -15.44
CA CYS A 360 -12.53 -29.22 -16.65
C CYS A 360 -11.87 -29.73 -17.95
N HIS A 361 -10.64 -30.26 -17.87
CA HIS A 361 -9.83 -30.67 -19.04
C HIS A 361 -9.72 -32.20 -19.22
N GLN A 362 -10.83 -32.94 -19.07
CA GLN A 362 -10.80 -34.42 -19.17
C GLN A 362 -10.60 -34.95 -20.60
N GLU A 363 -11.17 -34.29 -21.60
CA GLU A 363 -11.21 -34.80 -22.99
C GLU A 363 -10.01 -34.38 -23.86
N LYS A 364 -9.28 -33.34 -23.44
CA LYS A 364 -8.13 -32.81 -24.21
C LYS A 364 -6.84 -33.45 -23.72
N LYS A 365 -6.35 -34.45 -24.46
CA LYS A 365 -4.98 -34.97 -24.24
C LYS A 365 -3.96 -33.89 -24.61
N CYS A 366 -2.96 -33.70 -23.76
CA CYS A 366 -1.83 -32.83 -24.07
C CYS A 366 -1.14 -33.34 -25.35
N THR A 367 -0.87 -32.43 -26.29
CA THR A 367 -0.25 -32.75 -27.59
C THR A 367 1.28 -32.77 -27.54
N GLU A 368 1.86 -32.55 -26.36
CA GLU A 368 3.30 -32.51 -26.16
C GLU A 368 3.91 -33.91 -26.20
N GLU A 369 5.20 -34.00 -26.53
CA GLU A 369 5.92 -35.26 -26.60
C GLU A 369 5.95 -35.98 -25.24
N THR A 370 5.80 -37.31 -25.25
CA THR A 370 5.74 -38.11 -24.01
C THR A 370 6.99 -37.94 -23.15
N SER A 371 8.15 -37.77 -23.78
CA SER A 371 9.43 -37.50 -23.09
C SER A 371 9.41 -36.19 -22.30
N VAL A 372 8.80 -35.14 -22.84
CA VAL A 372 8.65 -33.83 -22.19
C VAL A 372 7.66 -33.91 -21.03
N LEU A 373 6.52 -34.60 -21.25
CA LEU A 373 5.53 -34.83 -20.19
C LEU A 373 6.11 -35.60 -19.00
N LEU A 374 6.89 -36.65 -19.27
CA LEU A 374 7.56 -37.42 -18.23
C LEU A 374 8.64 -36.60 -17.50
N ALA A 375 9.40 -35.76 -18.22
CA ALA A 375 10.38 -34.86 -17.61
C ALA A 375 9.71 -33.85 -16.66
N ALA A 376 8.54 -33.32 -17.05
CA ALA A 376 7.71 -32.46 -16.21
C ALA A 376 6.87 -33.23 -15.17
N LYS A 377 7.04 -34.56 -15.05
CA LYS A 377 6.27 -35.45 -14.16
C LYS A 377 4.76 -35.33 -14.32
N ASN A 378 4.27 -35.02 -15.53
CA ASN A 378 2.87 -34.73 -15.81
C ASN A 378 2.28 -33.61 -14.92
N ASN A 379 3.11 -32.64 -14.49
CA ASN A 379 2.66 -31.49 -13.71
C ASN A 379 2.18 -30.38 -14.65
N CYS A 380 0.87 -30.12 -14.66
CA CYS A 380 0.29 -29.07 -15.50
C CYS A 380 0.86 -27.68 -15.16
N VAL A 381 1.19 -27.44 -13.89
CA VAL A 381 1.67 -26.15 -13.37
C VAL A 381 3.04 -25.79 -13.97
N GLU A 382 3.95 -26.75 -14.13
CA GLU A 382 5.30 -26.49 -14.69
C GLU A 382 5.25 -25.89 -16.09
N CYS A 383 4.30 -26.34 -16.92
CA CYS A 383 4.17 -25.89 -18.31
C CYS A 383 3.24 -24.69 -18.44
N HIS A 384 2.12 -24.66 -17.71
CA HIS A 384 1.06 -23.68 -17.91
C HIS A 384 1.07 -22.49 -16.95
N MET A 385 1.86 -22.56 -15.88
CA MET A 385 2.03 -21.53 -14.86
C MET A 385 3.53 -21.38 -14.53
N PRO A 386 4.37 -20.98 -15.50
CA PRO A 386 5.82 -20.96 -15.33
C PRO A 386 6.26 -20.05 -14.18
N SER A 387 7.37 -20.38 -13.54
CA SER A 387 8.02 -19.50 -12.56
C SER A 387 8.53 -18.24 -13.27
N SER A 388 8.12 -17.07 -12.78
CA SER A 388 8.57 -15.76 -13.24
C SER A 388 9.17 -14.97 -12.07
N GLY A 389 10.18 -14.14 -12.36
CA GLY A 389 10.60 -13.11 -11.41
C GLY A 389 9.48 -12.08 -11.17
N SER A 390 9.54 -11.39 -10.04
CA SER A 390 8.66 -10.25 -9.73
C SER A 390 9.33 -8.92 -10.10
N GLU A 391 8.54 -7.93 -10.52
CA GLU A 391 9.07 -6.59 -10.84
C GLU A 391 9.44 -5.78 -9.58
N ASP A 392 8.68 -5.96 -8.51
CA ASP A 392 8.69 -5.11 -7.31
C ASP A 392 9.60 -5.64 -6.19
N ILE A 393 9.90 -6.94 -6.19
CA ILE A 393 10.74 -7.58 -5.18
C ILE A 393 11.90 -8.30 -5.89
N PRO A 394 13.12 -7.72 -5.83
CA PRO A 394 14.31 -8.39 -6.34
C PRO A 394 14.50 -9.76 -5.70
N HIS A 395 15.18 -10.69 -6.38
CA HIS A 395 15.56 -12.00 -5.82
C HIS A 395 14.39 -12.92 -5.43
N VAL A 396 13.19 -12.68 -5.96
CA VAL A 396 12.01 -13.51 -5.72
C VAL A 396 11.38 -13.97 -7.04
N SER A 397 11.06 -15.26 -7.11
CA SER A 397 10.20 -15.82 -8.15
C SER A 397 8.91 -16.43 -7.59
N VAL A 398 7.86 -16.35 -8.41
CA VAL A 398 6.51 -16.90 -8.16
C VAL A 398 5.94 -17.54 -9.43
N HIS A 399 4.96 -18.43 -9.28
CA HIS A 399 4.25 -19.00 -10.43
C HIS A 399 3.28 -17.98 -11.05
N ASP A 400 3.38 -17.80 -12.36
CA ASP A 400 2.47 -16.95 -13.12
C ASP A 400 1.06 -17.55 -13.15
N HIS A 401 0.10 -16.87 -12.55
CA HIS A 401 -1.29 -17.29 -12.52
C HIS A 401 -2.06 -16.94 -13.81
N PHE A 402 -1.41 -16.39 -14.84
CA PHE A 402 -2.00 -16.27 -16.17
C PHE A 402 -1.85 -17.60 -16.92
N ILE A 403 -2.77 -18.52 -16.60
CA ILE A 403 -2.77 -19.92 -17.03
C ILE A 403 -2.97 -20.00 -18.55
N ARG A 404 -1.91 -20.38 -19.27
CA ARG A 404 -1.90 -20.52 -20.74
C ARG A 404 -0.75 -21.41 -21.19
N VAL A 405 -0.62 -21.64 -22.50
CA VAL A 405 0.66 -22.12 -23.07
C VAL A 405 1.56 -20.89 -23.26
N PRO A 406 2.68 -20.75 -22.53
CA PRO A 406 3.55 -19.57 -22.64
C PRO A 406 4.20 -19.48 -24.03
N LYS A 407 4.35 -18.26 -24.56
CA LYS A 407 5.12 -18.03 -25.79
C LYS A 407 6.62 -18.12 -25.50
N PRO A 408 7.47 -18.52 -26.48
CA PRO A 408 8.92 -18.55 -26.30
C PRO A 408 9.49 -17.18 -25.93
N GLN A 409 10.45 -17.14 -25.00
CA GLN A 409 11.02 -15.90 -24.43
C GLN A 409 11.60 -14.92 -25.48
N LYS A 410 11.99 -15.41 -26.66
CA LYS A 410 12.50 -14.60 -27.78
C LYS A 410 11.45 -13.72 -28.47
N GLU A 411 10.16 -13.91 -28.18
CA GLU A 411 9.05 -13.13 -28.74
C GLU A 411 8.48 -12.10 -27.74
N VAL A 412 9.04 -12.03 -26.53
CA VAL A 412 8.60 -11.09 -25.49
C VAL A 412 9.30 -9.75 -25.74
N GLN A 413 8.57 -8.79 -26.29
CA GLN A 413 9.07 -7.43 -26.49
C GLN A 413 9.27 -6.72 -25.15
N GLU A 414 10.25 -5.79 -25.09
CA GLU A 414 10.38 -4.82 -24.01
C GLU A 414 9.05 -4.09 -23.76
N ARG A 415 8.82 -3.62 -22.52
CA ARG A 415 7.60 -2.88 -22.14
C ARG A 415 7.27 -1.86 -23.23
N GLN A 416 6.11 -2.04 -23.88
CA GLN A 416 5.67 -1.15 -24.94
C GLN A 416 5.20 0.19 -24.34
N ARG A 417 4.63 1.05 -25.18
CA ARG A 417 4.17 2.38 -24.80
C ARG A 417 3.13 2.31 -23.68
N LEU A 418 3.33 3.11 -22.62
CA LEU A 418 2.35 3.32 -21.56
C LEU A 418 1.08 4.01 -22.11
N VAL A 419 -0.08 3.41 -21.83
CA VAL A 419 -1.41 3.84 -22.31
C VAL A 419 -2.20 4.56 -21.21
N GLY A 420 -2.04 4.15 -19.96
CA GLY A 420 -2.85 4.67 -18.85
C GLY A 420 -2.70 3.89 -17.56
N LEU A 421 -3.67 4.10 -16.67
CA LEU A 421 -3.96 3.25 -15.52
C LEU A 421 -5.36 2.68 -15.71
N TYR A 422 -5.57 1.44 -15.29
CA TYR A 422 -6.89 0.81 -15.24
C TYR A 422 -7.14 0.22 -13.86
N ALA A 423 -8.39 0.26 -13.39
CA ALA A 423 -8.79 -0.38 -12.14
C ALA A 423 -9.09 -1.86 -12.41
N VAL A 424 -8.42 -2.75 -11.68
CA VAL A 424 -8.60 -4.21 -11.86
C VAL A 424 -9.94 -4.68 -11.28
N ASN A 425 -10.35 -4.10 -10.15
CA ASN A 425 -11.57 -4.49 -9.41
C ASN A 425 -12.78 -3.57 -9.69
N ASN A 426 -12.69 -2.70 -10.71
CA ASN A 426 -13.83 -1.93 -11.19
C ASN A 426 -13.71 -1.69 -12.70
N ALA A 427 -14.63 -2.28 -13.47
CA ALA A 427 -14.67 -2.14 -14.91
C ALA A 427 -15.12 -0.75 -15.41
N SER A 428 -15.71 0.07 -14.54
CA SER A 428 -16.16 1.43 -14.88
C SER A 428 -15.95 2.39 -13.71
N PRO A 429 -14.70 2.76 -13.42
CA PRO A 429 -14.41 3.73 -12.37
C PRO A 429 -15.03 5.08 -12.65
N GLU A 430 -15.40 5.80 -11.60
CA GLU A 430 -15.79 7.21 -11.77
C GLU A 430 -14.55 8.03 -12.16
N VAL A 431 -14.71 8.99 -13.07
CA VAL A 431 -13.64 9.84 -13.59
C VAL A 431 -12.82 10.50 -12.46
N ARG A 432 -13.46 10.85 -11.34
CA ARG A 432 -12.81 11.39 -10.14
C ARG A 432 -11.68 10.48 -9.63
N TYR A 433 -11.94 9.17 -9.52
CA TYR A 433 -10.97 8.22 -9.01
C TYR A 433 -9.91 7.87 -10.05
N GLU A 434 -10.24 7.90 -11.34
CA GLU A 434 -9.23 7.84 -12.39
C GLU A 434 -8.25 9.01 -12.30
N ILE A 435 -8.74 10.24 -12.14
CA ILE A 435 -7.89 11.43 -11.95
C ILE A 435 -7.01 11.23 -10.71
N LEU A 436 -7.62 10.87 -9.57
CA LEU A 436 -6.89 10.67 -8.32
C LEU A 436 -5.83 9.59 -8.47
N ALA A 437 -6.12 8.48 -9.16
CA ALA A 437 -5.17 7.42 -9.45
C ALA A 437 -3.94 7.94 -10.19
N HIS A 438 -4.13 8.74 -11.25
CA HIS A 438 -2.99 9.30 -11.99
C HIS A 438 -2.16 10.29 -11.15
N LEU A 439 -2.80 11.12 -10.31
CA LEU A 439 -2.09 12.04 -9.42
C LEU A 439 -1.28 11.29 -8.34
N GLU A 440 -1.90 10.30 -7.69
CA GLU A 440 -1.30 9.47 -6.64
C GLU A 440 -0.20 8.55 -7.19
N TYR A 441 -0.37 7.98 -8.39
CA TYR A 441 0.64 7.13 -9.03
C TYR A 441 1.91 7.93 -9.32
N TRP A 442 1.74 9.16 -9.81
CA TRP A 442 2.86 10.08 -10.00
C TRP A 442 3.53 10.46 -8.68
N GLU A 443 2.73 10.67 -7.64
CA GLU A 443 3.25 11.04 -6.32
C GLU A 443 4.09 9.92 -5.70
N LYS A 444 3.57 8.68 -5.72
CA LYS A 444 4.04 7.54 -4.93
C LYS A 444 4.99 6.59 -5.68
N PHE A 445 4.84 6.42 -6.99
CA PHE A 445 5.52 5.35 -7.73
C PHE A 445 6.44 5.86 -8.84
N ASP A 446 5.91 6.62 -9.81
CA ASP A 446 6.65 6.97 -11.02
C ASP A 446 6.41 8.43 -11.42
N LYS A 447 7.47 9.23 -11.38
CA LYS A 447 7.46 10.67 -11.73
C LYS A 447 7.32 10.94 -13.23
N ASN A 448 7.01 9.94 -14.07
CA ASN A 448 6.74 10.11 -15.49
C ASN A 448 5.65 11.20 -15.74
N PRO A 449 5.96 12.28 -16.48
CA PRO A 449 5.00 13.35 -16.75
C PRO A 449 3.70 12.91 -17.44
N PHE A 450 3.68 11.73 -18.05
CA PHE A 450 2.48 11.12 -18.63
C PHE A 450 1.28 11.16 -17.66
N TYR A 451 1.48 10.75 -16.41
CA TYR A 451 0.40 10.63 -15.43
C TYR A 451 -0.21 12.00 -15.10
N LEU A 452 0.61 13.03 -14.84
CA LEU A 452 0.11 14.39 -14.60
C LEU A 452 -0.57 14.98 -15.85
N ASN A 453 -0.06 14.72 -17.05
CA ASN A 453 -0.70 15.19 -18.29
C ASN A 453 -2.07 14.54 -18.51
N LYS A 454 -2.19 13.24 -18.23
CA LYS A 454 -3.46 12.50 -18.31
C LYS A 454 -4.45 13.00 -17.25
N ALA A 455 -4.00 13.17 -16.00
CA ALA A 455 -4.81 13.75 -14.92
C ALA A 455 -5.33 15.14 -15.29
N LYS A 456 -4.47 16.03 -15.82
CA LYS A 456 -4.85 17.36 -16.29
C LYS A 456 -5.96 17.29 -17.35
N LYS A 457 -5.78 16.44 -18.36
CA LYS A 457 -6.78 16.28 -19.44
C LYS A 457 -8.13 15.82 -18.91
N LEU A 458 -8.14 14.93 -17.91
CA LEU A 458 -9.37 14.45 -17.27
C LEU A 458 -9.99 15.52 -16.34
N LEU A 459 -9.17 16.39 -15.75
CA LEU A 459 -9.59 17.49 -14.89
C LEU A 459 -10.23 18.66 -15.67
N GLU A 460 -9.80 18.91 -16.90
CA GLU A 460 -10.31 19.98 -17.75
C GLU A 460 -11.84 19.88 -17.94
N GLY A 461 -12.57 20.94 -17.57
CA GLY A 461 -14.03 20.98 -17.65
C GLY A 461 -14.77 20.36 -16.45
N THR A 462 -14.05 19.88 -15.44
CA THR A 462 -14.64 19.38 -14.18
C THR A 462 -14.58 20.44 -13.08
N ASN A 463 -15.43 20.30 -12.06
CA ASN A 463 -15.44 21.14 -10.85
C ASN A 463 -14.83 20.40 -9.63
N PHE A 464 -13.91 19.46 -9.85
CA PHE A 464 -13.23 18.71 -8.79
C PHE A 464 -12.07 19.54 -8.21
N ASN A 465 -12.40 20.62 -7.50
CA ASN A 465 -11.43 21.61 -7.04
C ASN A 465 -10.37 21.02 -6.11
N GLU A 466 -10.70 20.03 -5.29
CA GLU A 466 -9.75 19.32 -4.44
C GLU A 466 -8.72 18.48 -5.23
N LEU A 467 -9.12 17.94 -6.39
CA LEU A 467 -8.18 17.24 -7.29
C LEU A 467 -7.33 18.24 -8.09
N TRP A 468 -7.90 19.40 -8.45
CA TRP A 468 -7.12 20.52 -8.97
C TRP A 468 -6.09 21.03 -7.96
N LEU A 469 -6.45 21.12 -6.67
CA LEU A 469 -5.53 21.48 -5.59
C LEU A 469 -4.35 20.51 -5.57
N LYS A 470 -4.61 19.19 -5.54
CA LYS A 470 -3.54 18.18 -5.58
C LYS A 470 -2.69 18.33 -6.85
N TYR A 471 -3.30 18.50 -8.02
CA TYR A 471 -2.58 18.72 -9.28
C TYR A 471 -1.64 19.93 -9.22
N PHE A 472 -2.15 21.10 -8.83
CA PHE A 472 -1.34 22.32 -8.76
C PHE A 472 -0.27 22.23 -7.67
N TYR A 473 -0.56 21.60 -6.54
CA TYR A 473 0.44 21.32 -5.51
C TYR A 473 1.60 20.47 -6.04
N LEU A 474 1.30 19.35 -6.72
CA LEU A 474 2.33 18.47 -7.32
C LEU A 474 3.11 19.16 -8.45
N LYS A 475 2.50 20.13 -9.14
CA LYS A 475 3.14 20.95 -10.18
C LYS A 475 3.86 22.18 -9.63
N GLU A 476 3.80 22.42 -8.32
CA GLU A 476 4.31 23.61 -7.65
C GLU A 476 3.69 24.93 -8.15
N GLU A 477 2.46 24.88 -8.69
CA GLU A 477 1.66 26.02 -9.15
C GLU A 477 0.81 26.58 -8.00
N TYR A 478 1.48 27.00 -6.92
CA TYR A 478 0.84 27.34 -5.64
C TYR A 478 -0.10 28.56 -5.73
N ASP A 479 0.14 29.49 -6.65
CA ASP A 479 -0.74 30.63 -6.94
C ASP A 479 -2.13 30.17 -7.41
N LYS A 480 -2.17 29.14 -8.25
CA LYS A 480 -3.42 28.55 -8.73
C LYS A 480 -4.09 27.74 -7.63
N ALA A 481 -3.32 26.96 -6.87
CA ALA A 481 -3.82 26.17 -5.76
C ALA A 481 -4.62 27.01 -4.74
N ILE A 482 -4.11 28.19 -4.35
CA ILE A 482 -4.78 29.07 -3.38
C ILE A 482 -5.93 29.89 -3.96
N SER A 483 -6.13 29.84 -5.28
CA SER A 483 -7.20 30.57 -5.97
C SER A 483 -8.47 29.73 -6.20
N LEU A 484 -8.41 28.44 -5.86
CA LEU A 484 -9.53 27.50 -6.01
C LEU A 484 -10.64 27.79 -5.00
N ASP A 485 -11.88 27.66 -5.46
CA ASP A 485 -13.08 27.74 -4.62
C ASP A 485 -13.34 26.38 -3.94
N LEU A 486 -12.84 26.20 -2.72
CA LEU A 486 -12.88 24.93 -1.99
C LEU A 486 -13.89 24.98 -0.85
N ASP A 487 -14.66 23.90 -0.67
CA ASP A 487 -15.48 23.72 0.53
C ASP A 487 -14.58 23.38 1.73
N GLU A 488 -14.23 24.40 2.52
CA GLU A 488 -13.36 24.27 3.70
C GLU A 488 -13.84 23.25 4.74
N LYS A 489 -15.14 22.92 4.78
CA LYS A 489 -15.68 21.92 5.72
C LYS A 489 -15.42 20.49 5.25
N GLY A 490 -15.30 20.29 3.94
CA GLY A 490 -15.11 18.98 3.32
C GLY A 490 -13.65 18.54 3.14
N LEU A 491 -12.69 19.42 3.44
CA LEU A 491 -11.26 19.13 3.24
C LEU A 491 -10.70 18.17 4.28
N SER A 492 -10.05 17.12 3.80
CA SER A 492 -9.23 16.20 4.58
C SER A 492 -8.02 16.90 5.22
N PRO A 493 -7.39 16.30 6.26
CA PRO A 493 -6.16 16.84 6.84
C PRO A 493 -5.06 17.05 5.80
N TRP A 494 -4.95 16.16 4.82
CA TRP A 494 -3.94 16.26 3.77
C TRP A 494 -4.22 17.38 2.76
N GLU A 495 -5.48 17.60 2.38
CA GLU A 495 -5.86 18.74 1.53
C GLU A 495 -5.64 20.08 2.25
N GLN A 496 -5.96 20.14 3.54
CA GLN A 496 -5.63 21.31 4.38
C GLN A 496 -4.11 21.52 4.45
N PHE A 497 -3.32 20.46 4.57
CA PHE A 497 -1.86 20.53 4.53
C PHE A 497 -1.35 21.09 3.19
N MET A 498 -1.85 20.58 2.05
CA MET A 498 -1.48 21.07 0.72
C MET A 498 -1.81 22.55 0.54
N LEU A 499 -2.98 23.02 1.00
CA LEU A 499 -3.32 24.45 1.00
C LEU A 499 -2.39 25.26 1.88
N GLY A 500 -2.15 24.79 3.10
CA GLY A 500 -1.27 25.44 4.06
C GLY A 500 0.15 25.63 3.51
N GLU A 501 0.72 24.59 2.92
CA GLU A 501 1.99 24.67 2.19
C GLU A 501 1.91 25.65 1.01
N SER A 502 0.84 25.61 0.22
CA SER A 502 0.67 26.50 -0.94
C SER A 502 0.65 27.97 -0.51
N TYR A 503 -0.08 28.32 0.55
CA TYR A 503 -0.08 29.67 1.12
C TYR A 503 1.30 30.07 1.65
N ALA A 504 2.00 29.16 2.34
CA ALA A 504 3.35 29.42 2.85
C ALA A 504 4.34 29.73 1.72
N ARG A 505 4.28 28.97 0.62
CA ARG A 505 5.11 29.20 -0.58
C ARG A 505 4.82 30.54 -1.25
N GLN A 506 3.56 31.00 -1.16
CA GLN A 506 3.12 32.32 -1.58
C GLN A 506 3.35 33.42 -0.54
N LYS A 507 4.09 33.12 0.55
CA LYS A 507 4.42 34.03 1.65
C LYS A 507 3.20 34.59 2.40
N GLN A 508 2.05 33.92 2.30
CA GLN A 508 0.82 34.25 3.01
C GLN A 508 0.74 33.44 4.32
N MET A 509 1.59 33.80 5.29
CA MET A 509 1.81 32.97 6.48
C MET A 509 0.58 32.86 7.38
N SER A 510 -0.28 33.88 7.47
CA SER A 510 -1.49 33.82 8.30
C SER A 510 -2.45 32.71 7.84
N GLN A 511 -2.72 32.65 6.53
CA GLN A 511 -3.53 31.60 5.92
C GLN A 511 -2.83 30.24 6.00
N ALA A 512 -1.51 30.21 5.79
CA ALA A 512 -0.73 28.99 5.94
C ALA A 512 -0.91 28.37 7.34
N PHE A 513 -0.76 29.18 8.40
CA PHE A 513 -0.95 28.70 9.77
C PHE A 513 -2.38 28.26 10.04
N TYR A 514 -3.40 28.99 9.56
CA TYR A 514 -4.80 28.57 9.71
C TYR A 514 -5.02 27.14 9.20
N TYR A 515 -4.56 26.84 7.98
CA TYR A 515 -4.75 25.52 7.38
C TYR A 515 -3.85 24.45 8.00
N LEU A 516 -2.58 24.75 8.31
CA LEU A 516 -1.66 23.78 8.91
C LEU A 516 -2.01 23.45 10.36
N GLU A 517 -2.45 24.43 11.16
CA GLU A 517 -2.93 24.20 12.53
C GLU A 517 -4.20 23.33 12.51
N LYS A 518 -5.15 23.62 11.60
CA LYS A 518 -6.37 22.81 11.42
C LYS A 518 -6.05 21.38 11.00
N SER A 519 -5.10 21.22 10.07
CA SER A 519 -4.62 19.93 9.60
C SER A 519 -4.00 19.11 10.74
N TYR A 520 -3.09 19.72 11.51
CA TYR A 520 -2.45 19.09 12.67
C TYR A 520 -3.46 18.74 13.79
N ASN A 521 -4.41 19.63 14.08
CA ASN A 521 -5.42 19.36 15.11
C ASN A 521 -6.37 18.22 14.73
N THR A 522 -6.57 17.97 13.43
CA THR A 522 -7.42 16.88 12.95
C THR A 522 -6.67 15.54 12.95
N ASP A 523 -5.39 15.54 12.57
CA ASP A 523 -4.52 14.37 12.64
C ASP A 523 -3.14 14.72 13.22
N PRO A 524 -3.00 14.75 14.55
CA PRO A 524 -1.73 15.08 15.20
C PRO A 524 -0.69 13.97 15.04
N THR A 525 -1.12 12.79 14.57
CA THR A 525 -0.26 11.62 14.41
C THR A 525 0.52 11.64 13.11
N ASN A 526 0.13 12.48 12.15
CA ASN A 526 0.84 12.63 10.89
C ASN A 526 2.13 13.44 11.08
N ARG A 527 3.26 12.73 11.12
CA ARG A 527 4.59 13.29 11.31
C ARG A 527 4.93 14.42 10.32
N MET A 528 4.49 14.29 9.05
CA MET A 528 4.83 15.28 8.02
C MET A 528 4.17 16.62 8.32
N ILE A 529 2.86 16.60 8.62
CA ILE A 529 2.09 17.79 8.99
C ILE A 529 2.70 18.45 10.23
N ALA A 530 2.93 17.66 11.27
CA ALA A 530 3.48 18.12 12.53
C ALA A 530 4.87 18.78 12.41
N SER A 531 5.81 18.09 11.74
CA SER A 531 7.18 18.58 11.58
C SER A 531 7.26 19.85 10.71
N GLN A 532 6.39 19.96 9.71
CA GLN A 532 6.34 21.11 8.83
C GLN A 532 5.76 22.35 9.53
N LEU A 533 4.66 22.18 10.28
CA LEU A 533 4.08 23.26 11.10
C LEU A 533 5.11 23.81 12.11
N LEU A 534 5.84 22.92 12.79
CA LEU A 534 6.92 23.31 13.71
C LEU A 534 8.01 24.11 13.00
N THR A 535 8.41 23.66 11.80
CA THR A 535 9.43 24.35 10.98
C THR A 535 9.00 25.78 10.68
N TYR A 536 7.73 26.00 10.32
CA TYR A 536 7.24 27.34 10.05
C TYR A 536 7.14 28.24 11.28
N TYR A 537 6.67 27.73 12.43
CA TYR A 537 6.70 28.53 13.66
C TYR A 537 8.10 29.02 14.00
N ILE A 538 9.11 28.17 13.84
CA ILE A 538 10.51 28.56 14.05
C ILE A 538 10.93 29.62 13.03
N GLN A 539 10.59 29.43 11.75
CA GLN A 539 10.98 30.34 10.68
C GLN A 539 10.44 31.77 10.88
N VAL A 540 9.20 31.92 11.36
CA VAL A 540 8.59 33.24 11.64
C VAL A 540 8.87 33.74 13.07
N SER A 541 9.69 33.02 13.84
CA SER A 541 10.02 33.34 15.23
C SER A 541 8.83 33.36 16.20
N GLU A 542 7.79 32.55 15.94
CA GLU A 542 6.70 32.27 16.88
C GLU A 542 7.16 31.26 17.95
N LEU A 543 8.14 31.68 18.78
CA LEU A 543 8.93 30.79 19.63
C LEU A 543 8.13 30.10 20.75
N GLU A 544 7.02 30.70 21.19
CA GLU A 544 6.14 30.11 22.20
C GLU A 544 5.33 28.97 21.61
N LYS A 545 4.64 29.21 20.49
CA LYS A 545 3.92 28.17 19.73
C LYS A 545 4.86 27.06 19.30
N ALA A 546 6.04 27.40 18.78
CA ALA A 546 7.08 26.43 18.42
C ALA A 546 7.48 25.56 19.62
N GLN A 547 7.64 26.15 20.81
CA GLN A 547 8.02 25.38 22.01
C GLN A 547 6.91 24.44 22.48
N MET A 548 5.67 24.91 22.48
CA MET A 548 4.52 24.09 22.86
C MET A 548 4.40 22.87 21.94
N LEU A 549 4.42 23.10 20.62
CA LEU A 549 4.37 22.02 19.64
C LEU A 549 5.60 21.11 19.77
N LEU A 550 6.81 21.67 19.88
CA LEU A 550 8.03 20.89 20.04
C LEU A 550 7.97 19.95 21.26
N ASN A 551 7.43 20.40 22.39
CA ASN A 551 7.29 19.56 23.57
C ASN A 551 6.40 18.34 23.30
N ALA A 552 5.27 18.54 22.59
CA ALA A 552 4.42 17.43 22.18
C ALA A 552 5.13 16.50 21.19
N LEU A 553 5.83 17.06 20.20
CA LEU A 553 6.51 16.27 19.17
C LEU A 553 7.74 15.51 19.66
N LEU A 554 8.45 15.99 20.69
CA LEU A 554 9.55 15.23 21.30
C LEU A 554 9.05 14.05 22.15
N LEU A 555 7.82 14.12 22.67
CA LEU A 555 7.18 12.96 23.29
C LEU A 555 6.71 11.97 22.23
N GLU A 556 6.15 12.47 21.14
CA GLU A 556 5.56 11.64 20.10
C GLU A 556 6.62 10.96 19.19
N PHE A 557 7.65 11.72 18.79
CA PHE A 557 8.70 11.33 17.86
C PHE A 557 10.12 11.65 18.42
N PRO A 558 10.52 11.05 19.55
CA PRO A 558 11.73 11.42 20.30
C PRO A 558 13.05 11.26 19.53
N LEU A 559 13.05 10.43 18.48
CA LEU A 559 14.23 10.11 17.68
C LEU A 559 14.15 10.64 16.24
N ASP A 560 13.15 11.47 15.91
CA ASP A 560 13.03 12.03 14.57
C ASP A 560 14.05 13.15 14.35
N GLY A 561 14.90 13.01 13.34
CA GLY A 561 15.99 13.94 13.09
C GLY A 561 15.54 15.35 12.71
N LYS A 562 14.38 15.52 12.07
CA LYS A 562 13.85 16.86 11.74
C LYS A 562 13.35 17.57 12.99
N ILE A 563 12.64 16.86 13.87
CA ILE A 563 12.13 17.39 15.14
C ILE A 563 13.28 17.70 16.09
N LEU A 564 14.28 16.82 16.20
CA LEU A 564 15.50 17.08 16.98
C LEU A 564 16.28 18.29 16.44
N ASN A 565 16.34 18.47 15.12
CA ASN A 565 16.98 19.63 14.52
C ASN A 565 16.21 20.93 14.82
N ALA A 566 14.88 20.89 14.76
CA ALA A 566 14.03 22.01 15.16
C ALA A 566 14.23 22.36 16.65
N ALA A 567 14.38 21.35 17.51
CA ALA A 567 14.72 21.55 18.93
C ALA A 567 16.07 22.27 19.09
N ALA A 568 17.08 21.87 18.31
CA ALA A 568 18.37 22.53 18.31
C ALA A 568 18.25 24.00 17.92
N GLN A 569 17.57 24.29 16.80
CA GLN A 569 17.35 25.65 16.31
C GLN A 569 16.65 26.54 17.34
N LEU A 570 15.55 26.04 17.93
CA LEU A 570 14.77 26.79 18.92
C LEU A 570 15.58 27.13 20.17
N ASN A 571 16.36 26.18 20.70
CA ASN A 571 17.21 26.42 21.87
C ASN A 571 18.35 27.40 21.55
N ILE A 572 18.96 27.30 20.37
CA ILE A 572 19.97 28.26 19.91
C ILE A 572 19.36 29.66 19.83
N MET A 573 18.18 29.82 19.21
CA MET A 573 17.50 31.12 19.10
C MET A 573 17.19 31.72 20.48
N LYS A 574 16.80 30.89 21.46
CA LYS A 574 16.57 31.31 22.86
C LYS A 574 17.84 31.58 23.67
N GLY A 575 19.03 31.29 23.11
CA GLY A 575 20.32 31.50 23.76
C GLY A 575 20.84 30.33 24.61
N ASP A 576 20.09 29.22 24.72
CA ASP A 576 20.54 28.00 25.39
C ASP A 576 21.42 27.17 24.44
N LEU A 577 22.66 27.64 24.26
CA LEU A 577 23.64 27.02 23.36
C LEU A 577 24.00 25.59 23.78
N ALA A 578 23.98 25.28 25.09
CA ALA A 578 24.31 23.97 25.61
C ALA A 578 23.25 22.93 25.19
N LYS A 579 21.96 23.22 25.40
CA LYS A 579 20.88 22.35 24.91
C LYS A 579 20.83 22.32 23.40
N GLY A 580 21.03 23.46 22.75
CA GLY A 580 21.13 23.56 21.29
C GLY A 580 22.15 22.58 20.72
N LYS A 581 23.36 22.55 21.30
CA LYS A 581 24.44 21.63 20.90
C LYS A 581 24.08 20.15 21.13
N ASP A 582 23.42 19.82 22.24
CA ASP A 582 23.02 18.43 22.51
C ASP A 582 21.97 17.94 21.50
N TYR A 583 20.91 18.71 21.26
CA TYR A 583 19.91 18.37 20.25
C TYR A 583 20.50 18.32 18.85
N MET A 584 21.43 19.22 18.53
CA MET A 584 22.14 19.24 17.26
C MET A 584 22.92 17.94 17.01
N ARG A 585 23.62 17.44 18.03
CA ARG A 585 24.31 16.14 17.98
C ARG A 585 23.33 14.99 17.76
N LYS A 586 22.21 14.97 18.50
CA LYS A 586 21.16 13.94 18.37
C LYS A 586 20.53 13.96 16.97
N ALA A 587 20.25 15.14 16.43
CA ALA A 587 19.73 15.32 15.07
C ALA A 587 20.71 14.80 14.01
N PHE A 588 22.01 15.03 14.19
CA PHE A 588 23.04 14.50 13.29
C PHE A 588 23.13 12.97 13.35
N GLN A 589 23.01 12.38 14.54
CA GLN A 589 22.96 10.92 14.67
C GLN A 589 21.71 10.32 14.01
N ALA A 590 20.55 10.97 14.19
CA ALA A 590 19.30 10.52 13.58
C ALA A 590 19.29 10.70 12.06
N SER A 591 19.80 11.81 11.53
CA SER A 591 19.80 12.14 10.09
C SER A 591 21.13 12.76 9.63
N PRO A 592 22.22 11.96 9.52
CA PRO A 592 23.57 12.44 9.22
C PRO A 592 23.72 13.01 7.80
N ASP A 593 22.76 12.72 6.91
CA ASP A 593 22.75 13.18 5.51
C ASP A 593 21.74 14.30 5.24
N ASN A 594 21.03 14.79 6.28
CA ASN A 594 20.10 15.90 6.14
C ASN A 594 20.83 17.24 6.11
N VAL A 595 20.78 17.92 4.96
CA VAL A 595 21.44 19.23 4.75
C VAL A 595 20.97 20.29 5.74
N GLN A 596 19.71 20.27 6.18
CA GLN A 596 19.21 21.24 7.15
C GLN A 596 19.84 21.04 8.53
N VAL A 597 20.18 19.80 8.90
CA VAL A 597 20.96 19.49 10.11
C VAL A 597 22.36 20.09 9.99
N TRP A 598 22.99 19.97 8.82
CA TRP A 598 24.31 20.56 8.57
C TRP A 598 24.29 22.09 8.64
N ILE A 599 23.25 22.72 8.08
CA ILE A 599 23.05 24.18 8.17
C ILE A 599 22.92 24.63 9.63
N THR A 600 22.21 23.87 10.47
CA THR A 600 22.13 24.17 11.91
C THR A 600 23.51 24.10 12.57
N HIS A 601 24.36 23.12 12.23
CA HIS A 601 25.74 23.04 12.73
C HIS A 601 26.58 24.24 12.27
N PHE A 602 26.52 24.57 10.98
CA PHE A 602 27.20 25.73 10.42
C PHE A 602 26.84 27.02 11.17
N ASN A 603 25.54 27.28 11.35
CA ASN A 603 25.04 28.46 12.05
C ASN A 603 25.43 28.49 13.54
N TYR A 604 25.41 27.33 14.20
CA TYR A 604 25.87 27.21 15.59
C TYR A 604 27.36 27.61 15.70
N PHE A 605 28.22 27.05 14.85
CA PHE A 605 29.66 27.31 14.91
C PHE A 605 30.06 28.70 14.42
N LEU A 606 29.28 29.31 13.53
CA LEU A 606 29.39 30.74 13.23
C LEU A 606 29.19 31.57 14.50
N ARG A 607 28.11 31.29 15.24
CA ARG A 607 27.79 32.03 16.47
C ARG A 607 28.81 31.80 17.59
N THR A 608 29.35 30.59 17.72
CA THR A 608 30.39 30.28 18.71
C THR A 608 31.82 30.54 18.21
N LYS A 609 31.99 31.17 17.04
CA LYS A 609 33.28 31.55 16.45
C LYS A 609 34.28 30.41 16.26
N SER A 610 33.83 29.21 15.90
CA SER A 610 34.72 28.07 15.62
C SER A 610 35.07 27.99 14.12
N LYS A 611 36.15 28.68 13.70
CA LYS A 611 36.56 28.75 12.28
C LYS A 611 36.77 27.38 11.64
N LYS A 612 37.37 26.43 12.37
CA LYS A 612 37.60 25.04 11.89
C LYS A 612 36.29 24.34 11.54
N GLU A 613 35.29 24.44 12.41
CA GLU A 613 34.00 23.77 12.21
C GLU A 613 33.16 24.47 11.15
N VAL A 614 33.19 25.80 11.09
CA VAL A 614 32.56 26.58 10.01
C VAL A 614 33.12 26.17 8.65
N LEU A 615 34.44 26.00 8.54
CA LEU A 615 35.08 25.50 7.32
C LEU A 615 34.57 24.10 6.95
N PHE A 616 34.52 23.18 7.92
CA PHE A 616 34.09 21.79 7.70
C PHE A 616 32.63 21.73 7.22
N TRP A 617 31.70 22.30 7.98
CA TRP A 617 30.27 22.24 7.67
C TRP A 617 29.94 23.04 6.42
N GLY A 618 30.51 24.23 6.25
CA GLY A 618 30.32 25.05 5.05
C GLY A 618 30.79 24.32 3.79
N SER A 619 31.99 23.70 3.83
CA SER A 619 32.50 22.91 2.70
C SER A 619 31.63 21.69 2.42
N LYS A 620 31.11 21.02 3.45
CA LYS A 620 30.20 19.87 3.31
C LYS A 620 28.88 20.27 2.65
N ILE A 621 28.30 21.40 3.07
CA ILE A 621 27.05 21.93 2.49
C ILE A 621 27.27 22.33 1.03
N LEU A 622 28.33 23.08 0.71
CA LEU A 622 28.59 23.56 -0.65
C LEU A 622 28.82 22.45 -1.69
N LYS A 623 29.24 21.25 -1.25
CA LYS A 623 29.34 20.09 -2.14
C LYS A 623 27.98 19.58 -2.62
N VAL A 624 26.94 19.69 -1.79
CA VAL A 624 25.59 19.16 -2.08
C VAL A 624 24.62 20.28 -2.51
N LYS A 625 24.83 21.50 -2.00
CA LYS A 625 24.04 22.70 -2.27
C LYS A 625 24.96 23.88 -2.62
N PRO A 626 25.49 23.95 -3.85
CA PRO A 626 26.41 25.01 -4.27
C PRO A 626 25.83 26.42 -4.13
N ASP A 627 24.50 26.55 -4.26
CA ASP A 627 23.79 27.83 -4.16
C ASP A 627 23.52 28.29 -2.72
N PHE A 628 23.95 27.51 -1.70
CA PHE A 628 23.76 27.90 -0.30
C PHE A 628 24.48 29.20 0.04
N LEU A 629 25.75 29.32 -0.38
CA LEU A 629 26.61 30.49 -0.22
C LEU A 629 27.57 30.53 -1.40
N ASN A 630 27.78 31.68 -2.04
CA ASN A 630 28.80 31.73 -3.07
C ASN A 630 30.21 31.65 -2.44
N ARG A 631 31.20 31.18 -3.20
CA ARG A 631 32.56 30.93 -2.68
C ARG A 631 33.23 32.20 -2.13
N LYS A 632 32.93 33.37 -2.69
CA LYS A 632 33.44 34.66 -2.23
C LYS A 632 32.88 35.02 -0.85
N GLN A 633 31.56 34.86 -0.66
CA GLN A 633 30.88 35.06 0.62
C GLN A 633 31.42 34.09 1.68
N PHE A 634 31.62 32.82 1.32
CA PHE A 634 32.13 31.83 2.26
C PHE A 634 33.57 32.15 2.71
N ASN A 635 34.45 32.55 1.78
CA ASN A 635 35.80 32.99 2.13
C ASN A 635 35.77 34.25 3.00
N GLN A 636 34.93 35.24 2.66
CA GLN A 636 34.78 36.46 3.46
C GLN A 636 34.35 36.14 4.91
N ILE A 637 33.37 35.26 5.09
CA ILE A 637 32.94 34.78 6.41
C ILE A 637 34.12 34.20 7.20
N LEU A 638 34.98 33.40 6.56
CA LEU A 638 36.14 32.80 7.23
C LEU A 638 37.24 33.81 7.56
N ASP A 639 37.39 34.85 6.74
CA ASP A 639 38.34 35.94 6.95
C ASP A 639 37.88 36.88 8.06
N ASP A 640 36.58 37.18 8.14
CA ASP A 640 35.97 38.02 9.18
C ASP A 640 35.95 37.35 10.57
N MET A 641 36.19 36.04 10.63
CA MET A 641 36.31 35.27 11.88
C MET A 641 37.73 35.30 12.49
N MET A 642 38.67 36.04 11.89
CA MET A 642 40.05 36.20 12.39
C MET A 642 40.14 37.06 13.65
#